data_AF-A0A6P5Z743-F1
#
_entry.id   AF-A0A6P5Z743-F1
#
_cell.length_a   1.000
_cell.length_b   1.000
_cell.length_c   1.000
_cell.angle_alpha   90.00
_cell.angle_beta   90.00
_cell.angle_gamma   90.00
#
_symmetry.space_group_name_H-M   'P 1'
#
loop_
_entity.id
_entity.type
_entity.pdbx_description
1 polymer ?
#
loop_
_entity_poly.entity_id
_entity_poly.type
_entity_poly.pdbx_seq_one_letter_code
_entity_poly.pdbx_strand_id
1 'polypeptide(L)'
;MNLSYYDPRVELLTLTTPINATQAFTFGLPAKNVSAICITLSYLHDRRMWASAFLLQLTLASSLTTACKFLLKPFVQASIVGQIMGGIMGGPSGLGHNLEVTLPFKSLYILETFASFGCILYVFLVGVKTDVSLIKRTGEKEWKIGVSAFIFPILAGIPACFFLKRNLGIDHELQSMLVNVSFLASSSTFHSIACFLDDLKLLNSELGRIALPSSMVSGAISYVAMGIRIARSKTNLTQGGYRRTVSAICLIIFILCPLRYLLIWIIKRTPERERVKESYLGFIVLLVLGTAFAGDVVGIHALTGPALLGLVLPDGSALAASLMEKVEAFVTFIIVPLYFLSCGLFTDLRSISSSAYFAVQFLAVLSFSAKFLGVTLVSVFLCDFALKDAIILGLMLSAVGVLDIQYYRRGIEYGLIDYRCFGVLITSGMIIVGFISFVVKALYDPFARYIAHERHTIQHFPNNVEFRILACIHSQEYVPSIIDLLEASNPTRESPICIYVLHLIELVGRVSPLFVHQSLGAHYPHDHHQHHRKHANSVCKPSENIINAFRIFERNNNSLVTFQVFTAISPRATMHNDVCMLSVDKRTRLIIIPFHIKWTGSDIATESPELRSVNLKVIDTAPCSVGILIDRGSKGGPRSVQGSWSLYRVGVFFIGGPDDREAVSYATRMAKNPRVTVTVMRLIAFLEIVDNNNEEKRLDSVTISNFRQTNATGNRAVYKEEILTDSAEACHFFRSIENEFDLILVGRRTESPLLLGLSDWKEYPELGLIGDLLASQDFKGKVSILVVQQHIVESRIILDQNSNQEEDLLHQNSTTAIRRSENIW
;
A
#
# COMPACT_ATOMS: atom_id res chain seq x y z
N MET A 1 -9.64 48.52 -11.26
CA MET A 1 -10.57 49.45 -11.92
C MET A 1 -11.92 48.75 -12.04
N ASN A 2 -12.98 49.48 -11.71
CA ASN A 2 -14.35 49.01 -11.45
C ASN A 2 -15.00 48.20 -12.59
N LEU A 3 -15.64 47.09 -12.24
CA LEU A 3 -16.74 46.49 -13.01
C LEU A 3 -17.90 46.22 -12.05
N SER A 4 -18.80 47.21 -11.96
CA SER A 4 -20.10 47.09 -11.32
C SER A 4 -21.17 46.77 -12.35
N TYR A 5 -22.13 45.96 -11.92
CA TYR A 5 -23.52 45.89 -12.38
C TYR A 5 -23.82 45.26 -13.74
N TYR A 6 -24.54 44.15 -13.64
CA TYR A 6 -25.16 43.35 -14.68
C TYR A 6 -26.57 43.91 -14.92
N ASP A 7 -26.87 44.37 -16.14
CA ASP A 7 -28.23 44.73 -16.57
C ASP A 7 -28.63 43.84 -17.76
N PRO A 8 -29.64 42.96 -17.64
CA PRO A 8 -30.01 42.04 -18.70
C PRO A 8 -31.18 42.62 -19.49
N ARG A 9 -30.92 43.58 -20.38
CA ARG A 9 -31.81 44.02 -21.49
C ARG A 9 -31.19 45.23 -22.19
N VAL A 10 -30.44 45.04 -23.29
CA VAL A 10 -30.38 45.93 -24.47
C VAL A 10 -29.61 45.17 -25.61
N GLU A 11 -30.35 44.85 -26.69
CA GLU A 11 -29.99 44.71 -28.13
C GLU A 11 -28.78 43.82 -28.53
N LEU A 12 -28.86 42.77 -29.35
CA LEU A 12 -29.55 42.53 -30.63
C LEU A 12 -29.22 43.53 -31.76
N LEU A 13 -27.92 43.68 -32.10
CA LEU A 13 -27.46 44.34 -33.33
C LEU A 13 -26.33 43.53 -34.01
N THR A 14 -26.77 42.75 -35.00
CA THR A 14 -26.15 42.42 -36.29
C THR A 14 -24.63 42.59 -36.48
N LEU A 15 -23.95 41.46 -36.66
CA LEU A 15 -22.68 41.28 -37.37
C LEU A 15 -22.83 41.56 -38.87
N THR A 16 -22.15 42.59 -39.41
CA THR A 16 -21.75 42.64 -40.82
C THR A 16 -20.53 43.55 -41.01
N THR A 17 -19.35 42.96 -41.21
CA THR A 17 -18.29 43.57 -42.03
C THR A 17 -17.71 42.47 -42.94
N PRO A 18 -17.84 42.58 -44.29
CA PRO A 18 -17.26 41.61 -45.20
C PRO A 18 -15.78 41.91 -45.44
N ILE A 19 -14.98 40.85 -45.50
CA ILE A 19 -13.60 40.85 -45.97
C ILE A 19 -13.59 41.28 -47.44
N ASN A 20 -12.78 42.27 -47.78
CA ASN A 20 -12.63 42.81 -49.14
C ASN A 20 -12.25 41.72 -50.15
N ALA A 21 -13.15 41.50 -51.11
CA ALA A 21 -12.94 40.67 -52.28
C ALA A 21 -12.27 41.49 -53.39
N THR A 22 -10.94 41.50 -53.47
CA THR A 22 -10.20 42.06 -54.61
C THR A 22 -8.97 41.26 -55.05
N GLN A 23 -8.93 39.93 -54.82
CA GLN A 23 -7.90 39.06 -55.42
C GLN A 23 -8.41 37.68 -55.89
N ALA A 24 -9.67 37.56 -56.29
CA ALA A 24 -10.20 36.33 -56.87
C ALA A 24 -10.77 36.59 -58.27
N PHE A 25 -9.89 36.82 -59.24
CA PHE A 25 -10.22 36.73 -60.66
C PHE A 25 -9.15 35.88 -61.36
N THR A 26 -9.37 34.58 -61.36
CA THR A 26 -8.82 33.58 -62.30
C THR A 26 -9.40 32.23 -61.88
N PHE A 27 -10.11 31.56 -62.80
CA PHE A 27 -10.93 30.33 -62.62
C PHE A 27 -12.39 30.56 -62.25
N GLY A 28 -13.22 30.70 -63.29
CA GLY A 28 -14.68 30.77 -63.21
C GLY A 28 -15.32 29.46 -62.74
N LEU A 29 -15.79 29.47 -61.49
CA LEU A 29 -16.77 28.53 -60.95
C LEU A 29 -17.88 29.32 -60.25
N PRO A 30 -19.15 28.87 -60.28
CA PRO A 30 -20.29 29.63 -59.78
C PRO A 30 -20.22 29.83 -58.26
N ALA A 31 -20.15 31.10 -57.83
CA ALA A 31 -19.91 31.57 -56.46
C ALA A 31 -20.97 31.18 -55.41
N LYS A 32 -22.07 30.52 -55.78
CA LYS A 32 -23.15 30.13 -54.84
C LYS A 32 -22.90 28.80 -54.13
N ASN A 33 -22.13 27.88 -54.71
CA ASN A 33 -21.84 26.59 -54.05
C ASN A 33 -20.55 26.61 -53.24
N VAL A 34 -19.56 27.45 -53.61
CA VAL A 34 -18.30 27.58 -52.84
C VAL A 34 -18.53 28.37 -51.55
N SER A 35 -19.41 29.37 -51.54
CA SER A 35 -19.78 30.08 -50.30
C SER A 35 -20.61 29.20 -49.37
N ALA A 36 -21.56 28.41 -49.89
CA ALA A 36 -22.33 27.47 -49.07
C ALA A 36 -21.43 26.35 -48.51
N ILE A 37 -20.49 25.81 -49.28
CA ILE A 37 -19.55 24.78 -48.82
C ILE A 37 -18.51 25.36 -47.85
N CYS A 38 -17.99 26.57 -48.07
CA CYS A 38 -17.09 27.26 -47.12
C CYS A 38 -17.81 27.74 -45.87
N ILE A 39 -19.08 28.16 -45.94
CA ILE A 39 -19.91 28.48 -44.77
C ILE A 39 -20.22 27.18 -44.03
N THR A 40 -20.60 26.09 -44.70
CA THR A 40 -20.87 24.81 -44.03
C THR A 40 -19.59 24.17 -43.47
N LEU A 41 -18.44 24.30 -44.14
CA LEU A 41 -17.12 23.87 -43.63
C LEU A 41 -16.63 24.77 -42.51
N SER A 42 -16.82 26.10 -42.54
CA SER A 42 -16.47 26.98 -41.42
C SER A 42 -17.42 26.80 -40.23
N TYR A 43 -18.70 26.51 -40.47
CA TYR A 43 -19.69 26.16 -39.43
C TYR A 43 -19.46 24.75 -38.84
N LEU A 44 -18.98 23.80 -39.65
CA LEU A 44 -18.51 22.47 -39.21
C LEU A 44 -17.12 22.53 -38.55
N HIS A 45 -16.25 23.45 -38.97
CA HIS A 45 -14.95 23.73 -38.37
C HIS A 45 -15.14 24.34 -36.97
N ASP A 46 -16.08 25.27 -36.82
CA ASP A 46 -16.41 25.92 -35.54
C ASP A 46 -17.06 24.93 -34.54
N ARG A 47 -17.92 23.99 -34.97
CA ARG A 47 -18.47 22.95 -34.07
C ARG A 47 -17.52 21.79 -33.74
N ARG A 48 -16.60 21.40 -34.64
CA ARG A 48 -15.62 20.33 -34.38
C ARG A 48 -14.47 20.80 -33.47
N MET A 49 -14.20 22.11 -33.43
CA MET A 49 -13.09 22.68 -32.66
C MET A 49 -13.21 22.45 -31.14
N TRP A 50 -14.42 22.40 -30.57
CA TRP A 50 -14.62 22.24 -29.13
C TRP A 50 -14.23 20.84 -28.63
N ALA A 51 -14.67 19.81 -29.34
CA ALA A 51 -14.33 18.44 -29.00
C ALA A 51 -12.83 18.18 -29.18
N SER A 52 -12.23 18.67 -30.28
CA SER A 52 -10.79 18.55 -30.48
C SER A 52 -9.98 19.35 -29.46
N ALA A 53 -10.43 20.56 -29.07
CA ALA A 53 -9.77 21.36 -28.04
C ALA A 53 -9.85 20.67 -26.67
N PHE A 54 -10.99 20.08 -26.32
CA PHE A 54 -11.14 19.31 -25.09
C PHE A 54 -10.28 18.03 -25.10
N LEU A 55 -10.22 17.30 -26.21
CA LEU A 55 -9.33 16.15 -26.36
C LEU A 55 -7.86 16.58 -26.22
N LEU A 56 -7.48 17.72 -26.82
CA LEU A 56 -6.14 18.29 -26.65
C LEU A 56 -5.86 18.62 -25.17
N GLN A 57 -6.79 19.28 -24.47
CA GLN A 57 -6.68 19.56 -23.03
C GLN A 57 -6.48 18.29 -22.21
N LEU A 58 -7.22 17.23 -22.50
CA LEU A 58 -7.13 15.95 -21.83
C LEU A 58 -5.77 15.29 -22.07
N THR A 59 -5.30 15.26 -23.33
CA THR A 59 -3.96 14.75 -23.66
C THR A 59 -2.86 15.58 -23.01
N LEU A 60 -3.00 16.91 -22.97
CA LEU A 60 -2.04 17.83 -22.35
C LEU A 60 -2.00 17.65 -20.82
N ALA A 61 -3.16 17.54 -20.17
CA ALA A 61 -3.26 17.28 -18.73
C ALA A 61 -2.59 15.96 -18.35
N SER A 62 -2.93 14.86 -19.04
CA SER A 62 -2.38 13.53 -18.74
C SER A 62 -0.90 13.43 -19.07
N SER A 63 -0.43 14.03 -20.18
CA SER A 63 1.00 14.02 -20.55
C SER A 63 1.86 14.85 -19.61
N LEU A 64 1.46 16.08 -19.26
CA LEU A 64 2.19 16.93 -18.32
C LEU A 64 2.30 16.27 -16.94
N THR A 65 1.17 15.80 -16.40
CA THR A 65 1.18 15.14 -15.08
C THR A 65 2.01 13.86 -15.08
N THR A 66 1.96 13.05 -16.14
CA THR A 66 2.79 11.85 -16.26
C THR A 66 4.27 12.18 -16.39
N ALA A 67 4.63 13.19 -17.19
CA ALA A 67 6.00 13.67 -17.31
C ALA A 67 6.55 14.19 -15.97
N CYS A 68 5.76 14.99 -15.24
CA CYS A 68 6.12 15.46 -13.90
C CYS A 68 6.32 14.29 -12.93
N LYS A 69 5.43 13.29 -12.92
CA LYS A 69 5.58 12.09 -12.09
C LYS A 69 6.83 11.29 -12.44
N PHE A 70 7.15 11.15 -13.73
CA PHE A 70 8.34 10.46 -14.19
C PHE A 70 9.62 11.18 -13.73
N LEU A 71 9.67 12.50 -13.88
CA LEU A 71 10.81 13.33 -13.43
C LEU A 71 10.98 13.31 -11.90
N LEU A 72 9.89 13.21 -11.14
CA LEU A 72 9.91 13.16 -9.68
C LEU A 72 10.11 11.74 -9.12
N LYS A 73 10.06 10.70 -9.95
CA LYS A 73 10.23 9.30 -9.53
C LYS A 73 11.55 9.03 -8.80
N PRO A 74 12.72 9.56 -9.21
CA PRO A 74 13.99 9.36 -8.50
C PRO A 74 13.96 9.94 -7.07
N PHE A 75 13.21 11.02 -6.87
CA PHE A 75 13.10 11.72 -5.60
C PHE A 75 12.08 11.07 -4.64
N VAL A 76 11.37 10.02 -5.09
CA VAL A 76 10.33 9.29 -4.30
C VAL A 76 9.36 10.28 -3.65
N GLN A 77 8.80 11.12 -4.50
CA GLN A 77 7.83 12.14 -4.13
C GLN A 77 6.42 11.56 -4.18
N ALA A 78 5.53 12.08 -3.32
CA ALA A 78 4.11 11.75 -3.38
C ALA A 78 3.52 12.09 -4.76
N SER A 79 2.64 11.24 -5.26
CA SER A 79 2.03 11.32 -6.59
C SER A 79 1.31 12.65 -6.83
N ILE A 80 0.77 13.25 -5.77
CA ILE A 80 0.08 14.54 -5.81
C ILE A 80 1.01 15.71 -6.18
N VAL A 81 2.29 15.68 -5.79
CA VAL A 81 3.25 16.75 -6.10
C VAL A 81 3.39 16.88 -7.61
N GLY A 82 3.52 15.76 -8.31
CA GLY A 82 3.56 15.72 -9.78
C GLY A 82 2.25 16.16 -10.44
N GLN A 83 1.11 15.88 -9.82
CA GLN A 83 -0.20 16.31 -10.34
C GLN A 83 -0.41 17.82 -10.23
N ILE A 84 -0.11 18.40 -9.06
CA ILE A 84 -0.20 19.85 -8.84
C ILE A 84 0.80 20.58 -9.75
N MET A 85 2.04 20.10 -9.80
CA MET A 85 3.08 20.70 -10.65
C MET A 85 2.68 20.68 -12.13
N GLY A 86 2.18 19.54 -12.63
CA GLY A 86 1.67 19.43 -13.99
C GLY A 86 0.49 20.37 -14.27
N GLY A 87 -0.41 20.54 -13.30
CA GLY A 87 -1.51 21.49 -13.37
C GLY A 87 -1.05 22.95 -13.45
N ILE A 88 -0.17 23.37 -12.54
CA ILE A 88 0.39 24.74 -12.52
C ILE A 88 1.20 25.03 -13.80
N MET A 89 1.96 24.05 -14.29
CA MET A 89 2.69 24.16 -15.57
C MET A 89 1.74 24.34 -16.76
N GLY A 90 0.58 23.68 -16.76
CA GLY A 90 -0.46 23.89 -17.77
C GLY A 90 -1.25 25.19 -17.61
N GLY A 91 -1.17 25.84 -16.44
CA GLY A 91 -1.85 27.09 -16.12
C GLY A 91 -1.09 28.37 -16.57
N PRO A 92 -1.68 29.56 -16.36
CA PRO A 92 -1.10 30.86 -16.71
C PRO A 92 0.28 31.12 -16.09
N SER A 93 0.56 30.53 -14.94
CA SER A 93 1.87 30.66 -14.28
C SER A 93 3.00 29.99 -15.08
N GLY A 94 2.69 28.98 -15.91
CA GLY A 94 3.62 28.19 -16.72
C GLY A 94 3.44 28.38 -18.23
N LEU A 95 3.24 27.26 -18.96
CA LEU A 95 3.04 27.23 -20.41
C LEU A 95 1.70 27.86 -20.83
N GLY A 96 0.71 27.89 -19.94
CA GLY A 96 -0.62 28.45 -20.18
C GLY A 96 -0.61 29.91 -20.61
N HIS A 97 0.42 30.67 -20.26
CA HIS A 97 0.58 32.08 -20.66
C HIS A 97 0.69 32.26 -22.18
N ASN A 98 1.47 31.40 -22.86
CA ASN A 98 1.61 31.44 -24.32
C ASN A 98 0.51 30.61 -25.02
N LEU A 99 -0.17 29.74 -24.26
CA LEU A 99 -1.26 28.88 -24.74
C LEU A 99 -2.64 29.56 -24.72
N GLU A 100 -2.75 30.86 -24.41
CA GLU A 100 -4.01 31.62 -24.59
C GLU A 100 -4.54 31.53 -26.03
N VAL A 101 -3.66 31.32 -27.01
CA VAL A 101 -4.02 31.05 -28.42
C VAL A 101 -4.60 29.64 -28.63
N THR A 102 -4.35 28.71 -27.71
CA THR A 102 -4.68 27.26 -27.83
C THR A 102 -5.88 26.82 -26.98
N LEU A 103 -6.26 27.59 -25.95
CA LEU A 103 -7.35 27.27 -25.01
C LEU A 103 -8.48 28.32 -25.11
N PRO A 104 -9.42 28.20 -26.07
CA PRO A 104 -10.52 29.16 -26.20
C PRO A 104 -11.38 29.18 -24.93
N PHE A 105 -11.73 30.36 -24.43
CA PHE A 105 -12.48 30.56 -23.17
C PHE A 105 -13.72 29.68 -23.02
N LYS A 106 -14.45 29.37 -24.11
CA LYS A 106 -15.63 28.50 -24.07
C LYS A 106 -15.31 27.01 -23.79
N SER A 107 -14.11 26.54 -24.16
CA SER A 107 -13.66 25.17 -23.84
C SER A 107 -13.39 24.97 -22.34
N LEU A 108 -13.11 26.05 -21.60
CA LEU A 108 -12.88 26.02 -20.16
C LEU A 108 -14.13 25.58 -19.39
N TYR A 109 -15.33 25.94 -19.85
CA TYR A 109 -16.58 25.46 -19.24
C TYR A 109 -16.76 23.95 -19.39
N ILE A 110 -16.38 23.39 -20.54
CA ILE A 110 -16.42 21.93 -20.77
C ILE A 110 -15.40 21.26 -19.85
N LEU A 111 -14.18 21.79 -19.80
CA LEU A 111 -13.12 21.33 -18.91
C LEU A 111 -13.57 21.30 -17.44
N GLU A 112 -14.14 22.39 -16.95
CA GLU A 112 -14.61 22.54 -15.57
C GLU A 112 -15.79 21.61 -15.27
N THR A 113 -16.69 21.41 -16.23
CA THR A 113 -17.82 20.48 -16.09
C THR A 113 -17.32 19.04 -15.94
N PHE A 114 -16.38 18.61 -16.79
CA PHE A 114 -15.77 17.27 -16.70
C PHE A 114 -14.90 17.10 -15.44
N ALA A 115 -14.15 18.13 -15.05
CA ALA A 115 -13.38 18.13 -13.81
C ALA A 115 -14.30 17.97 -12.59
N SER A 116 -15.41 18.70 -12.54
CA SER A 116 -16.42 18.60 -11.48
C SER A 116 -17.09 17.23 -11.44
N PHE A 117 -17.44 16.67 -12.60
CA PHE A 117 -17.96 15.30 -12.73
C PHE A 117 -16.95 14.27 -12.20
N GLY A 118 -15.67 14.43 -12.53
CA GLY A 118 -14.60 13.62 -11.98
C GLY A 118 -14.45 13.69 -10.48
N CYS A 119 -14.52 14.89 -9.93
CA CYS A 119 -14.48 15.09 -8.48
C CYS A 119 -15.66 14.42 -7.78
N ILE A 120 -16.86 14.43 -8.38
CA ILE A 120 -18.02 13.70 -7.86
C ILE A 120 -17.72 12.20 -7.78
N LEU A 121 -17.20 11.60 -8.87
CA LEU A 121 -16.84 10.19 -8.89
C LEU A 121 -15.69 9.89 -7.93
N TYR A 122 -14.65 10.73 -7.90
CA TYR A 122 -13.49 10.57 -7.03
C TYR A 122 -13.89 10.59 -5.56
N VAL A 123 -14.66 11.60 -5.12
CA VAL A 123 -15.13 11.71 -3.74
C VAL A 123 -16.04 10.54 -3.36
N PHE A 124 -16.84 10.03 -4.29
CA PHE A 124 -17.60 8.80 -4.08
C PHE A 124 -16.68 7.58 -3.88
N LEU A 125 -15.69 7.37 -4.75
CA LEU A 125 -14.71 6.27 -4.61
C LEU A 125 -13.92 6.38 -3.30
N VAL A 126 -13.59 7.61 -2.87
CA VAL A 126 -13.02 7.87 -1.54
C VAL A 126 -13.98 7.41 -0.45
N GLY A 127 -15.25 7.78 -0.52
CA GLY A 127 -16.27 7.34 0.43
C GLY A 127 -16.36 5.81 0.54
N VAL A 128 -16.36 5.11 -0.60
CA VAL A 128 -16.37 3.62 -0.68
C VAL A 128 -15.12 2.97 -0.08
N LYS A 129 -14.00 3.70 -0.10
CA LYS A 129 -12.73 3.26 0.47
C LYS A 129 -12.65 3.47 2.00
N THR A 130 -13.56 4.25 2.58
CA THR A 130 -13.47 4.79 3.94
C THR A 130 -14.22 3.94 4.95
N ASP A 131 -13.48 3.19 5.77
CA ASP A 131 -14.08 2.43 6.87
C ASP A 131 -14.40 3.31 8.07
N VAL A 132 -15.65 3.79 8.15
CA VAL A 132 -16.16 4.59 9.28
C VAL A 132 -16.10 3.81 10.61
N SER A 133 -16.07 2.48 10.57
CA SER A 133 -15.94 1.66 11.79
C SER A 133 -14.58 1.85 12.46
N LEU A 134 -13.56 2.33 11.73
CA LEU A 134 -12.25 2.63 12.28
C LEU A 134 -12.34 3.77 13.33
N ILE A 135 -13.26 4.75 13.21
CA ILE A 135 -13.45 5.83 14.22
C ILE A 135 -13.90 5.23 15.56
N LYS A 136 -14.79 4.24 15.51
CA LYS A 136 -15.32 3.58 16.71
C LYS A 136 -14.29 2.65 17.37
N ARG A 137 -13.27 2.24 16.62
CA ARG A 137 -12.19 1.35 17.07
C ARG A 137 -10.92 2.12 17.45
N THR A 138 -10.87 3.42 17.20
CA THR A 138 -9.76 4.30 17.54
C THR A 138 -9.47 4.24 19.03
N GLY A 139 -8.21 3.99 19.40
CA GLY A 139 -7.76 4.01 20.78
C GLY A 139 -7.64 5.43 21.34
N GLU A 140 -7.40 5.51 22.65
CA GLU A 140 -7.30 6.80 23.34
C GLU A 140 -6.11 7.64 22.83
N LYS A 141 -4.99 6.98 22.48
CA LYS A 141 -3.79 7.63 21.96
C LYS A 141 -4.07 8.29 20.60
N GLU A 142 -4.70 7.54 19.69
CA GLU A 142 -5.03 7.99 18.35
C GLU A 142 -6.03 9.15 18.37
N TRP A 143 -6.97 9.16 19.33
CA TRP A 143 -7.90 10.27 19.53
C TRP A 143 -7.18 11.55 19.96
N LYS A 144 -6.28 11.46 20.97
CA LYS A 144 -5.46 12.61 21.43
C LYS A 144 -4.66 13.21 20.27
N ILE A 145 -4.03 12.36 19.47
CA ILE A 145 -3.23 12.76 18.30
C ILE A 145 -4.11 13.38 17.20
N GLY A 146 -5.27 12.80 16.91
CA GLY A 146 -6.18 13.32 15.88
C GLY A 146 -6.78 14.68 16.26
N VAL A 147 -7.13 14.86 17.54
CA VAL A 147 -7.63 16.15 18.05
C VAL A 147 -6.55 17.23 18.02
N SER A 148 -5.32 16.89 18.42
CA SER A 148 -4.20 17.85 18.41
C SER A 148 -3.87 18.33 17.00
N ALA A 149 -3.95 17.45 16.00
CA ALA A 149 -3.72 17.77 14.60
C ALA A 149 -4.66 18.86 14.04
N PHE A 150 -5.83 19.09 14.66
CA PHE A 150 -6.76 20.15 14.27
C PHE A 150 -6.70 21.37 15.20
N ILE A 151 -6.58 21.17 16.51
CA ILE A 151 -6.65 22.25 17.50
C ILE A 151 -5.41 23.17 17.44
N PHE A 152 -4.20 22.61 17.37
CA PHE A 152 -2.97 23.41 17.42
C PHE A 152 -2.83 24.40 16.25
N PRO A 153 -3.11 24.01 14.99
CA PRO A 153 -3.09 24.94 13.85
C PRO A 153 -4.05 26.12 14.01
N ILE A 154 -5.25 25.87 14.55
CA ILE A 154 -6.24 26.93 14.79
C ILE A 154 -5.78 27.87 15.91
N LEU A 155 -5.26 27.30 17.01
CA LEU A 155 -4.74 28.08 18.14
C LEU A 155 -3.56 28.98 17.75
N ALA A 156 -2.69 28.53 16.84
CA ALA A 156 -1.60 29.35 16.32
C ALA A 156 -2.08 30.35 15.24
N GLY A 157 -2.99 29.91 14.38
CA GLY A 157 -3.42 30.65 13.20
C GLY A 157 -4.30 31.86 13.50
N ILE A 158 -5.23 31.76 14.46
CA ILE A 158 -6.13 32.88 14.81
C ILE A 158 -5.34 34.09 15.36
N PRO A 159 -4.46 33.94 16.38
CA PRO A 159 -3.62 35.05 16.86
C PRO A 159 -2.72 35.63 15.77
N ALA A 160 -2.15 34.78 14.92
CA ALA A 160 -1.34 35.22 13.79
C ALA A 160 -2.13 36.09 12.81
N CYS A 161 -3.41 35.75 12.55
CA CYS A 161 -4.27 36.61 11.72
C CYS A 161 -4.43 38.02 12.33
N PHE A 162 -4.63 38.13 13.64
CA PHE A 162 -4.71 39.44 14.31
C PHE A 162 -3.39 40.22 14.23
N PHE A 163 -2.26 39.53 14.36
CA PHE A 163 -0.94 40.13 14.22
C PHE A 163 -0.68 40.65 12.81
N LEU A 164 -0.98 39.85 11.77
CA LEU A 164 -0.81 40.25 10.37
C LEU A 164 -1.69 41.45 10.01
N LYS A 165 -2.94 41.50 10.49
CA LYS A 165 -3.85 42.63 10.29
C LYS A 165 -3.31 43.95 10.86
N ARG A 166 -2.57 43.88 11.97
CA ARG A 166 -2.02 45.06 12.64
C ARG A 166 -0.73 45.57 12.01
N ASN A 167 0.11 44.66 11.51
CA ASN A 167 1.49 44.98 11.14
C ASN A 167 1.77 45.03 9.64
N LEU A 168 0.92 44.43 8.80
CA LEU A 168 1.06 44.49 7.35
C LEU A 168 -0.02 45.39 6.77
N GLY A 169 0.38 46.31 5.87
CA GLY A 169 -0.53 47.14 5.07
C GLY A 169 -1.24 46.32 4.01
N ILE A 170 -2.10 45.39 4.44
CA ILE A 170 -2.86 44.47 3.59
C ILE A 170 -4.22 45.10 3.27
N ASP A 171 -4.70 44.89 2.04
CA ASP A 171 -6.03 45.28 1.58
C ASP A 171 -7.13 44.83 2.55
N HIS A 172 -8.10 45.70 2.81
CA HIS A 172 -9.21 45.43 3.74
C HIS A 172 -10.01 44.17 3.37
N GLU A 173 -10.11 43.88 2.08
CA GLU A 173 -10.75 42.66 1.54
C GLU A 173 -10.01 41.40 2.00
N LEU A 174 -8.68 41.35 1.82
CA LEU A 174 -7.86 40.21 2.24
C LEU A 174 -7.82 40.07 3.76
N GLN A 175 -7.85 41.16 4.53
CA GLN A 175 -7.94 41.11 5.99
C GLN A 175 -9.19 40.34 6.47
N SER A 176 -10.32 40.47 5.79
CA SER A 176 -11.54 39.73 6.12
C SER A 176 -11.40 38.22 5.87
N MET A 177 -10.59 37.83 4.88
CA MET A 177 -10.37 36.44 4.47
C MET A 177 -9.31 35.70 5.29
N LEU A 178 -8.34 36.39 5.93
CA LEU A 178 -7.21 35.73 6.61
C LEU A 178 -7.64 34.64 7.62
N VAL A 179 -8.72 34.87 8.35
CA VAL A 179 -9.26 33.88 9.32
C VAL A 179 -9.79 32.64 8.59
N ASN A 180 -10.39 32.81 7.41
CA ASN A 180 -10.85 31.70 6.58
C ASN A 180 -9.67 30.95 5.94
N VAL A 181 -8.65 31.68 5.50
CA VAL A 181 -7.39 31.11 4.99
C VAL A 181 -6.74 30.21 6.06
N SER A 182 -6.60 30.73 7.29
CA SER A 182 -6.04 29.96 8.41
C SER A 182 -6.89 28.74 8.76
N PHE A 183 -8.21 28.87 8.75
CA PHE A 183 -9.13 27.75 8.98
C PHE A 183 -9.00 26.65 7.92
N LEU A 184 -8.94 27.03 6.64
CA LEU A 184 -8.77 26.10 5.52
C LEU A 184 -7.40 25.42 5.59
N ALA A 185 -6.33 26.16 5.84
CA ALA A 185 -4.97 25.61 5.99
C ALA A 185 -4.83 24.65 7.19
N SER A 186 -5.69 24.79 8.20
CA SER A 186 -5.73 23.91 9.38
C SER A 186 -6.54 22.63 9.18
N SER A 187 -7.39 22.60 8.14
CA SER A 187 -8.24 21.45 7.85
C SER A 187 -7.44 20.34 7.19
N SER A 188 -7.80 19.09 7.43
CA SER A 188 -7.12 17.95 6.82
C SER A 188 -8.06 16.80 6.58
N THR A 189 -7.70 15.95 5.62
CA THR A 189 -8.55 14.83 5.21
C THR A 189 -7.83 13.51 5.37
N PHE A 190 -8.50 12.51 5.94
CA PHE A 190 -7.92 11.18 6.18
C PHE A 190 -7.39 10.54 4.88
N HIS A 191 -8.14 10.67 3.78
CA HIS A 191 -7.79 10.03 2.51
C HIS A 191 -6.51 10.60 1.91
N SER A 192 -6.27 11.90 2.10
CA SER A 192 -5.00 12.54 1.71
C SER A 192 -3.80 11.87 2.38
N ILE A 193 -3.90 11.65 3.68
CA ILE A 193 -2.85 11.01 4.48
C ILE A 193 -2.71 9.54 4.09
N ALA A 194 -3.82 8.87 3.79
CA ALA A 194 -3.77 7.48 3.36
C ALA A 194 -3.12 7.28 1.98
N CYS A 195 -3.43 8.13 1.00
CA CYS A 195 -2.71 8.12 -0.28
C CYS A 195 -1.23 8.47 -0.11
N PHE A 196 -0.90 9.41 0.76
CA PHE A 196 0.49 9.75 1.07
C PHE A 196 1.26 8.56 1.68
N LEU A 197 0.63 7.84 2.62
CA LEU A 197 1.23 6.62 3.20
C LEU A 197 1.31 5.48 2.18
N ASP A 198 0.37 5.38 1.24
CA ASP A 198 0.41 4.39 0.16
C ASP A 198 1.56 4.66 -0.81
N ASP A 199 1.71 5.93 -1.24
CA ASP A 199 2.78 6.39 -2.13
C ASP A 199 4.17 6.08 -1.53
N LEU A 200 4.32 6.22 -0.20
CA LEU A 200 5.56 5.89 0.51
C LEU A 200 5.66 4.42 0.95
N LYS A 201 4.64 3.59 0.69
CA LYS A 201 4.55 2.18 1.12
C LYS A 201 4.60 1.98 2.65
N LEU A 202 4.09 2.96 3.39
CA LEU A 202 4.08 3.01 4.85
C LEU A 202 2.71 2.70 5.47
N LEU A 203 1.67 2.39 4.68
CA LEU A 203 0.33 2.04 5.17
C LEU A 203 0.33 0.98 6.27
N ASN A 204 1.13 -0.08 6.09
CA ASN A 204 1.16 -1.23 7.00
C ASN A 204 2.12 -1.05 8.17
N SER A 205 2.92 0.02 8.18
CA SER A 205 3.85 0.31 9.27
C SER A 205 3.13 0.56 10.59
N GLU A 206 3.82 0.39 11.72
CA GLU A 206 3.28 0.72 13.05
C GLU A 206 2.76 2.17 13.10
N LEU A 207 3.56 3.11 12.57
CA LEU A 207 3.18 4.53 12.51
C LEU A 207 2.02 4.77 11.55
N GLY A 208 1.97 4.06 10.41
CA GLY A 208 0.85 4.13 9.46
C GLY A 208 -0.48 3.67 10.08
N ARG A 209 -0.44 2.59 10.87
CA ARG A 209 -1.61 2.06 11.60
C ARG A 209 -2.13 3.01 12.68
N ILE A 210 -1.28 3.88 13.23
CA ILE A 210 -1.68 4.95 14.17
C ILE A 210 -2.13 6.20 13.41
N ALA A 211 -1.41 6.59 12.36
CA ALA A 211 -1.68 7.79 11.58
C ALA A 211 -3.05 7.75 10.88
N LEU A 212 -3.43 6.61 10.31
CA LEU A 212 -4.71 6.45 9.60
C LEU A 212 -5.94 6.74 10.50
N PRO A 213 -6.17 6.05 11.64
CA PRO A 213 -7.30 6.35 12.52
C PRO A 213 -7.22 7.77 13.11
N SER A 214 -6.04 8.27 13.48
CA SER A 214 -5.87 9.66 13.94
C SER A 214 -6.26 10.69 12.88
N SER A 215 -5.90 10.44 11.61
CA SER A 215 -6.28 11.31 10.49
C SER A 215 -7.77 11.31 10.21
N MET A 216 -8.47 10.22 10.52
CA MET A 216 -9.90 10.14 10.36
C MET A 216 -10.65 10.91 11.45
N VAL A 217 -10.12 10.92 12.68
CA VAL A 217 -10.62 11.80 13.75
C VAL A 217 -10.44 13.27 13.36
N SER A 218 -9.23 13.67 12.95
CA SER A 218 -8.96 15.06 12.53
C SER A 218 -9.79 15.47 11.31
N GLY A 219 -9.99 14.54 10.37
CA GLY A 219 -10.85 14.74 9.19
C GLY A 219 -12.33 14.89 9.52
N ALA A 220 -12.85 14.10 10.45
CA ALA A 220 -14.23 14.23 10.92
C ALA A 220 -14.47 15.59 11.60
N ILE A 221 -13.54 16.00 12.47
CA ILE A 221 -13.59 17.33 13.11
C ILE A 221 -13.53 18.45 12.06
N SER A 222 -12.60 18.34 11.10
CA SER A 222 -12.44 19.32 10.01
C SER A 222 -13.72 19.43 9.16
N TYR A 223 -14.33 18.31 8.79
CA TYR A 223 -15.56 18.26 7.99
C TYR A 223 -16.73 18.93 8.71
N VAL A 224 -16.93 18.63 9.99
CA VAL A 224 -17.98 19.25 10.82
C VAL A 224 -17.74 20.75 10.97
N ALA A 225 -16.49 21.15 11.26
CA ALA A 225 -16.14 22.56 11.41
C ALA A 225 -16.37 23.35 10.10
N MET A 226 -16.02 22.77 8.96
CA MET A 226 -16.24 23.34 7.64
C MET A 226 -17.74 23.50 7.35
N GLY A 227 -18.55 22.48 7.68
CA GLY A 227 -20.02 22.56 7.59
C GLY A 227 -20.61 23.73 8.41
N ILE A 228 -20.14 23.92 9.65
CA ILE A 228 -20.56 25.04 10.51
C ILE A 228 -20.16 26.40 9.91
N ARG A 229 -18.95 26.52 9.36
CA ARG A 229 -18.46 27.74 8.72
C ARG A 229 -19.30 28.13 7.50
N ILE A 230 -19.59 27.17 6.62
CA ILE A 230 -20.41 27.38 5.43
C ILE A 230 -21.85 27.71 5.81
N ALA A 231 -22.40 27.06 6.84
CA ALA A 231 -23.74 27.37 7.33
C ALA A 231 -23.82 28.84 7.79
N ARG A 232 -22.82 29.32 8.54
CA ARG A 232 -22.77 30.72 9.01
C ARG A 232 -22.59 31.75 7.90
N SER A 233 -21.83 31.45 6.84
CA SER A 233 -21.63 32.41 5.75
C SER A 233 -22.89 32.63 4.90
N LYS A 234 -23.83 31.67 4.88
CA LYS A 234 -25.06 31.72 4.07
C LYS A 234 -26.33 32.08 4.85
N THR A 235 -26.27 32.21 6.18
CA THR A 235 -27.44 32.53 7.01
C THR A 235 -27.68 34.03 7.10
N ASN A 236 -28.41 34.58 6.14
CA ASN A 236 -29.36 35.65 6.47
C ASN A 236 -30.54 34.96 7.18
N LEU A 237 -30.84 35.36 8.42
CA LEU A 237 -31.88 34.83 9.33
C LEU A 237 -33.32 34.96 8.79
N THR A 238 -33.59 34.41 7.62
CA THR A 238 -34.88 34.41 6.93
C THR A 238 -35.50 33.01 6.96
N GLN A 239 -36.82 32.92 6.79
CA GLN A 239 -37.58 31.64 6.74
C GLN A 239 -37.00 30.62 5.73
N GLY A 240 -36.28 31.08 4.70
CA GLY A 240 -35.60 30.22 3.72
C GLY A 240 -34.37 29.48 4.23
N GLY A 241 -33.78 29.88 5.36
CA GLY A 241 -32.66 29.18 6.01
C GLY A 241 -33.10 27.89 6.69
N TYR A 242 -34.18 27.94 7.47
CA TYR A 242 -34.76 26.78 8.15
C TYR A 242 -35.17 25.68 7.16
N ARG A 243 -35.86 26.05 6.07
CA ARG A 243 -36.28 25.10 5.03
C ARG A 243 -35.10 24.36 4.41
N ARG A 244 -33.99 25.06 4.11
CA ARG A 244 -32.76 24.47 3.56
C ARG A 244 -32.12 23.47 4.53
N THR A 245 -32.03 23.80 5.81
CA THR A 245 -31.48 22.90 6.83
C THR A 245 -32.34 21.64 6.99
N VAL A 246 -33.67 21.78 7.00
CA VAL A 246 -34.58 20.63 7.08
C VAL A 246 -34.44 19.74 5.84
N SER A 247 -34.45 20.31 4.63
CA SER A 247 -34.25 19.52 3.40
C SER A 247 -32.89 18.83 3.35
N ALA A 248 -31.84 19.48 3.87
CA ALA A 248 -30.51 18.89 4.00
C ALA A 248 -30.50 17.66 4.93
N ILE A 249 -31.14 17.77 6.10
CA ILE A 249 -31.28 16.66 7.04
C ILE A 249 -32.10 15.52 6.41
N CYS A 250 -33.21 15.83 5.74
CA CYS A 250 -34.03 14.83 5.05
C CYS A 250 -33.24 14.07 3.98
N LEU A 251 -32.42 14.76 3.18
CA LEU A 251 -31.58 14.13 2.16
C LEU A 251 -30.52 13.21 2.79
N ILE A 252 -29.89 13.64 3.89
CA ILE A 252 -28.94 12.79 4.64
C ILE A 252 -29.63 11.53 5.16
N ILE A 253 -30.81 11.67 5.79
CA ILE A 253 -31.59 10.52 6.29
C ILE A 253 -31.98 9.57 5.15
N PHE A 254 -32.38 10.12 4.00
CA PHE A 254 -32.71 9.34 2.81
C PHE A 254 -31.50 8.53 2.30
N ILE A 255 -30.30 9.11 2.29
CA ILE A 255 -29.09 8.37 1.88
C ILE A 255 -28.75 7.29 2.92
N LEU A 256 -28.81 7.61 4.21
CA LEU A 256 -28.38 6.71 5.28
C LEU A 256 -29.35 5.54 5.54
N CYS A 257 -30.64 5.69 5.25
CA CYS A 257 -31.67 4.69 5.57
C CYS A 257 -32.15 3.91 4.33
N PRO A 258 -33.04 4.45 3.47
CA PRO A 258 -33.59 3.68 2.34
C PRO A 258 -32.53 3.32 1.31
N LEU A 259 -31.60 4.23 1.01
CA LEU A 259 -30.59 3.97 -0.02
C LEU A 259 -29.54 2.96 0.44
N ARG A 260 -29.16 3.01 1.72
CA ARG A 260 -28.37 1.96 2.37
C ARG A 260 -29.03 0.58 2.26
N TYR A 261 -30.32 0.50 2.56
CA TYR A 261 -31.06 -0.76 2.48
C TYR A 261 -31.04 -1.33 1.06
N LEU A 262 -31.27 -0.48 0.06
CA LEU A 262 -31.19 -0.87 -1.36
C LEU A 262 -29.81 -1.41 -1.73
N LEU A 263 -28.73 -0.74 -1.35
CA LEU A 263 -27.36 -1.19 -1.65
C LEU A 263 -27.04 -2.53 -0.98
N ILE A 264 -27.39 -2.72 0.29
CA ILE A 264 -27.20 -3.99 0.99
C ILE A 264 -28.00 -5.12 0.32
N TRP A 265 -29.20 -4.82 -0.17
CA TRP A 265 -30.02 -5.78 -0.90
C TRP A 265 -29.40 -6.19 -2.24
N ILE A 266 -28.81 -5.24 -2.99
CA ILE A 266 -28.06 -5.52 -4.23
C ILE A 266 -26.85 -6.42 -3.92
N ILE A 267 -26.11 -6.11 -2.86
CA ILE A 267 -24.93 -6.90 -2.46
C ILE A 267 -25.34 -8.34 -2.12
N LYS A 268 -26.43 -8.54 -1.36
CA LYS A 268 -26.93 -9.88 -1.04
C LYS A 268 -27.36 -10.71 -2.24
N ARG A 269 -27.71 -10.05 -3.36
CA ARG A 269 -28.08 -10.71 -4.63
C ARG A 269 -26.89 -10.94 -5.57
N THR A 270 -25.70 -10.47 -5.19
CA THR A 270 -24.48 -10.62 -5.99
C THR A 270 -23.66 -11.76 -5.41
N PRO A 271 -23.51 -12.91 -6.10
CA PRO A 271 -22.73 -14.03 -5.60
C PRO A 271 -21.23 -13.67 -5.50
N GLU A 272 -20.57 -14.07 -4.41
CA GLU A 272 -19.16 -13.73 -4.07
C GLU A 272 -18.11 -14.24 -5.09
N ARG A 273 -18.46 -15.17 -5.99
CA ARG A 273 -17.53 -15.81 -6.94
C ARG A 273 -17.75 -15.47 -8.42
N GLU A 274 -18.79 -14.72 -8.78
CA GLU A 274 -19.03 -14.32 -10.18
C GLU A 274 -18.74 -12.84 -10.40
N ARG A 275 -18.38 -12.48 -11.64
CA ARG A 275 -18.20 -11.09 -12.05
C ARG A 275 -19.51 -10.33 -11.83
N VAL A 276 -19.44 -9.21 -11.10
CA VAL A 276 -20.58 -8.34 -10.84
C VAL A 276 -21.19 -7.89 -12.17
N LYS A 277 -22.53 -8.01 -12.31
CA LYS A 277 -23.23 -7.59 -13.53
C LYS A 277 -23.01 -6.09 -13.78
N GLU A 278 -22.64 -5.74 -15.01
CA GLU A 278 -22.33 -4.35 -15.38
C GLU A 278 -23.53 -3.41 -15.21
N SER A 279 -24.75 -3.94 -15.29
CA SER A 279 -25.98 -3.21 -15.00
C SER A 279 -26.02 -2.63 -13.58
N TYR A 280 -25.46 -3.34 -12.58
CA TYR A 280 -25.41 -2.83 -11.20
C TYR A 280 -24.40 -1.70 -11.06
N LEU A 281 -23.27 -1.77 -11.77
CA LEU A 281 -22.28 -0.69 -11.79
C LEU A 281 -22.86 0.58 -12.42
N GLY A 282 -23.55 0.45 -13.56
CA GLY A 282 -24.25 1.58 -14.19
C GLY A 282 -25.31 2.19 -13.29
N PHE A 283 -26.09 1.36 -12.58
CA PHE A 283 -27.08 1.83 -11.61
C PHE A 283 -26.45 2.62 -10.46
N ILE A 284 -25.31 2.20 -9.92
CA ILE A 284 -24.61 2.93 -8.85
C ILE A 284 -24.10 4.28 -9.35
N VAL A 285 -23.52 4.33 -10.55
CA VAL A 285 -23.09 5.61 -11.14
C VAL A 285 -24.28 6.56 -11.31
N LEU A 286 -25.43 6.08 -11.77
CA LEU A 286 -26.65 6.89 -11.83
C LEU A 286 -27.09 7.40 -10.45
N LEU A 287 -26.95 6.57 -9.43
CA LEU A 287 -27.28 6.94 -8.06
C LEU A 287 -26.32 7.99 -7.49
N VAL A 288 -25.03 7.90 -7.82
CA VAL A 288 -24.03 8.93 -7.51
C VAL A 288 -24.43 10.27 -8.13
N LEU A 289 -24.80 10.28 -9.41
CA LEU A 289 -25.23 11.51 -10.08
C LEU A 289 -26.55 12.05 -9.53
N GLY A 290 -27.51 11.17 -9.22
CA GLY A 290 -28.78 11.55 -8.60
C GLY A 290 -28.59 12.17 -7.21
N THR A 291 -27.71 11.62 -6.38
CA THR A 291 -27.40 12.19 -5.05
C THR A 291 -26.60 13.48 -5.13
N ALA A 292 -25.74 13.64 -6.14
CA ALA A 292 -25.04 14.91 -6.40
C ALA A 292 -26.03 16.02 -6.78
N PHE A 293 -26.90 15.74 -7.74
CA PHE A 293 -27.94 16.66 -8.19
C PHE A 293 -28.91 17.04 -7.06
N ALA A 294 -29.41 16.05 -6.32
CA ALA A 294 -30.30 16.30 -5.18
C ALA A 294 -29.63 17.14 -4.09
N GLY A 295 -28.33 16.92 -3.84
CA GLY A 295 -27.54 17.72 -2.92
C GLY A 295 -27.55 19.20 -3.30
N ASP A 296 -27.25 19.50 -4.57
CA ASP A 296 -27.16 20.86 -5.08
C ASP A 296 -28.51 21.59 -5.06
N VAL A 297 -29.59 20.90 -5.45
CA VAL A 297 -30.97 21.43 -5.38
C VAL A 297 -31.38 21.78 -3.95
N VAL A 298 -30.98 20.97 -2.97
CA VAL A 298 -31.25 21.18 -1.55
C VAL A 298 -30.40 22.32 -0.95
N GLY A 299 -29.37 22.75 -1.66
CA GLY A 299 -28.42 23.79 -1.22
C GLY A 299 -27.27 23.22 -0.37
N ILE A 300 -27.09 21.90 -0.36
CA ILE A 300 -25.83 21.27 0.05
C ILE A 300 -24.91 21.22 -1.19
N HIS A 301 -23.60 21.17 -0.99
CA HIS A 301 -22.67 20.98 -2.11
C HIS A 301 -22.88 19.64 -2.84
N ALA A 302 -22.78 19.64 -4.16
CA ALA A 302 -22.95 18.46 -5.03
C ALA A 302 -22.04 17.27 -4.65
N LEU A 303 -20.89 17.52 -4.02
CA LEU A 303 -19.96 16.46 -3.56
C LEU A 303 -20.42 15.72 -2.30
N THR A 304 -21.26 16.33 -1.45
CA THR A 304 -21.63 15.74 -0.15
C THR A 304 -22.51 14.51 -0.29
N GLY A 305 -23.46 14.51 -1.24
CA GLY A 305 -24.32 13.34 -1.51
C GLY A 305 -23.54 12.10 -1.94
N PRO A 306 -22.69 12.18 -2.99
CA PRO A 306 -21.75 11.15 -3.42
C PRO A 306 -20.84 10.65 -2.30
N ALA A 307 -20.29 11.55 -1.47
CA ALA A 307 -19.47 11.17 -0.33
C ALA A 307 -20.25 10.28 0.66
N LEU A 308 -21.46 10.70 1.05
CA LEU A 308 -22.32 9.95 1.96
C LEU A 308 -22.76 8.62 1.37
N LEU A 309 -23.06 8.58 0.06
CA LEU A 309 -23.41 7.36 -0.64
C LEU A 309 -22.25 6.37 -0.63
N GLY A 310 -21.02 6.85 -0.83
CA GLY A 310 -19.81 6.03 -0.74
C GLY A 310 -19.63 5.42 0.65
N LEU A 311 -19.77 6.24 1.71
CA LEU A 311 -19.65 5.78 3.11
C LEU A 311 -20.72 4.77 3.53
N VAL A 312 -21.86 4.77 2.84
CA VAL A 312 -22.96 3.83 3.09
C VAL A 312 -22.69 2.47 2.44
N LEU A 313 -21.95 2.44 1.33
CA LEU A 313 -21.58 1.21 0.65
C LEU A 313 -20.53 0.48 1.51
N PRO A 314 -20.80 -0.75 1.99
CA PRO A 314 -19.87 -1.43 2.88
C PRO A 314 -18.55 -1.74 2.16
N ASP A 315 -17.46 -1.26 2.78
CA ASP A 315 -16.11 -1.36 2.23
C ASP A 315 -15.70 -2.83 2.10
N GLY A 316 -15.03 -3.20 1.02
CA GLY A 316 -14.56 -4.58 0.76
C GLY A 316 -15.66 -5.59 0.37
N SER A 317 -16.87 -5.13 0.03
CA SER A 317 -17.84 -5.97 -0.68
C SER A 317 -17.37 -6.25 -2.11
N ALA A 318 -17.77 -7.38 -2.71
CA ALA A 318 -17.42 -7.71 -4.11
C ALA A 318 -17.86 -6.61 -5.11
N LEU A 319 -18.97 -5.94 -4.79
CA LEU A 319 -19.48 -4.79 -5.53
C LEU A 319 -18.54 -3.58 -5.45
N ALA A 320 -18.07 -3.23 -4.25
CA ALA A 320 -17.09 -2.17 -4.07
C ALA A 320 -15.79 -2.51 -4.82
N ALA A 321 -15.24 -3.72 -4.64
CA ALA A 321 -14.02 -4.15 -5.33
C ALA A 321 -14.12 -4.01 -6.87
N SER A 322 -15.21 -4.51 -7.47
CA SER A 322 -15.42 -4.41 -8.92
C SER A 322 -15.61 -2.96 -9.41
N LEU A 323 -16.24 -2.12 -8.59
CA LEU A 323 -16.40 -0.70 -8.89
C LEU A 323 -15.06 0.04 -8.86
N MET A 324 -14.22 -0.25 -7.88
CA MET A 324 -12.88 0.32 -7.78
C MET A 324 -12.02 -0.14 -8.97
N GLU A 325 -12.01 -1.44 -9.29
CA GLU A 325 -11.25 -1.98 -10.42
C GLU A 325 -11.62 -1.32 -11.76
N LYS A 326 -12.90 -1.10 -12.03
CA LYS A 326 -13.36 -0.54 -13.31
C LYS A 326 -13.35 0.99 -13.39
N VAL A 327 -13.65 1.69 -12.30
CA VAL A 327 -13.84 3.17 -12.31
C VAL A 327 -12.58 3.91 -11.83
N GLU A 328 -11.82 3.36 -10.88
CA GLU A 328 -10.68 4.06 -10.29
C GLU A 328 -9.58 4.36 -11.30
N ALA A 329 -9.27 3.41 -12.19
CA ALA A 329 -8.24 3.61 -13.22
C ALA A 329 -8.61 4.78 -14.14
N PHE A 330 -9.85 4.82 -14.62
CA PHE A 330 -10.36 5.90 -15.46
C PHE A 330 -10.30 7.26 -14.73
N VAL A 331 -10.80 7.31 -13.50
CA VAL A 331 -10.81 8.55 -12.70
C VAL A 331 -9.38 9.03 -12.43
N THR A 332 -8.47 8.13 -12.04
CA THR A 332 -7.11 8.49 -11.58
C THR A 332 -6.18 8.89 -12.74
N PHE A 333 -6.27 8.23 -13.89
CA PHE A 333 -5.37 8.50 -15.03
C PHE A 333 -5.88 9.58 -15.99
N ILE A 334 -7.20 9.78 -16.07
CA ILE A 334 -7.79 10.73 -17.01
C ILE A 334 -8.37 11.94 -16.28
N ILE A 335 -9.27 11.71 -15.32
CA ILE A 335 -10.05 12.83 -14.77
C ILE A 335 -9.33 13.61 -13.67
N VAL A 336 -8.56 12.96 -12.80
CA VAL A 336 -7.78 13.65 -11.75
C VAL A 336 -6.74 14.61 -12.37
N PRO A 337 -5.96 14.23 -13.40
CA PRO A 337 -5.11 15.19 -14.12
C PRO A 337 -5.88 16.38 -14.69
N LEU A 338 -7.07 16.14 -15.24
CA LEU A 338 -7.95 17.18 -15.78
C LEU A 338 -8.40 18.17 -14.68
N TYR A 339 -8.73 17.67 -13.50
CA TYR A 339 -9.06 18.49 -12.33
C TYR A 339 -7.87 19.36 -11.90
N PHE A 340 -6.67 18.80 -11.83
CA PHE A 340 -5.48 19.57 -11.49
C PHE A 340 -5.10 20.60 -12.56
N LEU A 341 -5.33 20.30 -13.84
CA LEU A 341 -5.22 21.30 -14.90
C LEU A 341 -6.22 22.44 -14.68
N SER A 342 -7.48 22.15 -14.34
CA SER A 342 -8.47 23.16 -13.97
C SER A 342 -8.00 24.02 -12.78
N CYS A 343 -7.49 23.41 -11.70
CA CYS A 343 -6.94 24.15 -10.56
C CYS A 343 -5.74 25.03 -10.94
N GLY A 344 -4.85 24.53 -11.80
CA GLY A 344 -3.68 25.26 -12.28
C GLY A 344 -4.05 26.47 -13.16
N LEU A 345 -5.12 26.36 -13.96
CA LEU A 345 -5.63 27.46 -14.78
C LEU A 345 -6.09 28.66 -13.95
N PHE A 346 -6.61 28.41 -12.74
CA PHE A 346 -6.99 29.46 -11.79
C PHE A 346 -5.83 29.94 -10.91
N THR A 347 -4.62 29.40 -11.09
CA THR A 347 -3.44 29.75 -10.31
C THR A 347 -2.55 30.69 -11.11
N ASP A 348 -2.72 31.99 -10.87
CA ASP A 348 -1.81 33.02 -11.38
C ASP A 348 -1.01 33.63 -10.22
N LEU A 349 0.25 33.23 -10.12
CA LEU A 349 1.16 33.71 -9.07
C LEU A 349 1.75 35.09 -9.38
N ARG A 350 1.70 35.53 -10.66
CA ARG A 350 2.33 36.78 -11.10
C ARG A 350 1.48 38.01 -10.76
N SER A 351 0.16 37.84 -10.68
CA SER A 351 -0.78 38.91 -10.32
C SER A 351 -0.91 39.16 -8.82
N ILE A 352 -0.25 38.36 -7.96
CA ILE A 352 -0.36 38.47 -6.51
C ILE A 352 0.63 39.51 -5.99
N SER A 353 0.15 40.46 -5.18
CA SER A 353 1.02 41.44 -4.51
C SER A 353 1.93 40.75 -3.48
N SER A 354 3.16 41.24 -3.34
CA SER A 354 4.15 40.62 -2.43
C SER A 354 3.63 40.54 -0.98
N SER A 355 2.95 41.57 -0.49
CA SER A 355 2.39 41.59 0.87
C SER A 355 1.30 40.54 1.09
N ALA A 356 0.40 40.35 0.11
CA ALA A 356 -0.63 39.32 0.14
C ALA A 356 -0.03 37.91 0.10
N TYR A 357 0.96 37.70 -0.78
CA TYR A 357 1.70 36.45 -0.87
C TYR A 357 2.35 36.10 0.48
N PHE A 358 3.10 37.02 1.08
CA PHE A 358 3.76 36.79 2.37
C PHE A 358 2.76 36.49 3.49
N ALA A 359 1.64 37.20 3.57
CA ALA A 359 0.65 36.98 4.61
C ALA A 359 0.00 35.58 4.52
N VAL A 360 -0.41 35.17 3.33
CA VAL A 360 -1.03 33.84 3.11
C VAL A 360 0.01 32.74 3.27
N GLN A 361 1.22 32.92 2.75
CA GLN A 361 2.30 31.96 2.87
C GLN A 361 2.73 31.76 4.32
N PHE A 362 2.83 32.85 5.09
CA PHE A 362 3.13 32.77 6.53
C PHE A 362 2.07 31.97 7.28
N LEU A 363 0.78 32.19 7.00
CA LEU A 363 -0.30 31.41 7.62
C LEU A 363 -0.23 29.92 7.24
N ALA A 364 0.04 29.60 5.98
CA ALA A 364 0.16 28.22 5.52
C ALA A 364 1.31 27.47 6.23
N VAL A 365 2.50 28.09 6.27
CA VAL A 365 3.68 27.53 6.94
C VAL A 365 3.48 27.44 8.46
N LEU A 366 2.81 28.43 9.06
CA LEU A 366 2.50 28.42 10.49
C LEU A 366 1.50 27.30 10.82
N SER A 367 0.46 27.12 10.02
CA SER A 367 -0.51 26.02 10.20
C SER A 367 0.17 24.66 10.10
N PHE A 368 1.05 24.46 9.11
CA PHE A 368 1.88 23.26 9.02
C PHE A 368 2.78 23.07 10.26
N SER A 369 3.53 24.10 10.65
CA SER A 369 4.47 24.02 11.78
C SER A 369 3.75 23.74 13.10
N ALA A 370 2.62 24.41 13.35
CA ALA A 370 1.80 24.20 14.53
C ALA A 370 1.19 22.80 14.57
N LYS A 371 0.78 22.26 13.41
CA LYS A 371 0.29 20.88 13.30
C LYS A 371 1.37 19.87 13.62
N PHE A 372 2.52 20.00 12.96
CA PHE A 372 3.69 19.16 13.16
C PHE A 372 4.11 19.15 14.64
N LEU A 373 4.36 20.34 15.21
CA LEU A 373 4.77 20.47 16.61
C LEU A 373 3.70 19.96 17.58
N GLY A 374 2.42 20.28 17.34
CA GLY A 374 1.32 19.84 18.20
C GLY A 374 1.16 18.31 18.24
N VAL A 375 1.28 17.66 17.08
CA VAL A 375 1.25 16.20 16.98
C VAL A 375 2.47 15.58 17.65
N THR A 376 3.68 16.08 17.37
CA THR A 376 4.91 15.55 17.96
C THR A 376 4.91 15.71 19.49
N LEU A 377 4.51 16.88 20.01
CA LEU A 377 4.43 17.14 21.45
C LEU A 377 3.45 16.19 22.13
N VAL A 378 2.24 16.04 21.60
CA VAL A 378 1.23 15.14 22.15
C VAL A 378 1.66 13.68 22.07
N SER A 379 2.35 13.30 21.00
CA SER A 379 2.84 11.91 20.83
C SER A 379 3.93 11.56 21.85
N VAL A 380 4.85 12.48 22.14
CA VAL A 380 5.90 12.25 23.15
C VAL A 380 5.32 12.27 24.57
N PHE A 381 4.61 13.34 24.94
CA PHE A 381 4.24 13.58 26.34
C PHE A 381 2.96 12.87 26.80
N LEU A 382 2.01 12.60 25.89
CA LEU A 382 0.72 12.01 26.26
C LEU A 382 0.55 10.56 25.78
N CYS A 383 1.45 10.07 24.91
CA CYS A 383 1.34 8.75 24.31
C CYS A 383 2.61 7.88 24.45
N ASP A 384 3.68 8.43 25.04
CA ASP A 384 4.97 7.77 25.31
C ASP A 384 5.70 7.24 24.06
N PHE A 385 5.59 7.94 22.93
CA PHE A 385 6.38 7.61 21.74
C PHE A 385 7.82 8.14 21.85
N ALA A 386 8.78 7.38 21.30
CA ALA A 386 10.14 7.87 21.10
C ALA A 386 10.13 9.12 20.21
N LEU A 387 11.02 10.09 20.48
CA LEU A 387 11.04 11.38 19.78
C LEU A 387 11.14 11.22 18.25
N LYS A 388 11.96 10.27 17.78
CA LYS A 388 12.10 9.98 16.35
C LYS A 388 10.76 9.58 15.72
N ASP A 389 10.02 8.68 16.37
CA ASP A 389 8.73 8.19 15.89
C ASP A 389 7.66 9.28 15.95
N ALA A 390 7.67 10.11 16.98
CA ALA A 390 6.78 11.25 17.12
C ALA A 390 7.02 12.34 16.06
N ILE A 391 8.27 12.57 15.65
CA ILE A 391 8.62 13.49 14.55
C ILE A 391 8.08 12.93 13.22
N ILE A 392 8.34 11.65 12.94
CA ILE A 392 7.86 11.01 11.70
C ILE A 392 6.33 11.02 11.63
N LEU A 393 5.66 10.69 12.74
CA LEU A 393 4.20 10.72 12.83
C LEU A 393 3.62 12.14 12.61
N GLY A 394 4.26 13.17 13.19
CA GLY A 394 3.90 14.56 12.99
C GLY A 394 4.02 15.01 11.53
N LEU A 395 5.09 14.58 10.85
CA LEU A 395 5.30 14.82 9.43
C LEU A 395 4.24 14.10 8.56
N MET A 396 3.99 12.82 8.83
CA MET A 396 2.98 12.01 8.11
C MET A 396 1.58 12.62 8.20
N LEU A 397 1.15 13.01 9.41
CA LEU A 397 -0.18 13.59 9.62
C LEU A 397 -0.33 15.00 9.03
N SER A 398 0.76 15.65 8.65
CA SER A 398 0.77 17.00 8.08
C SER A 398 0.79 17.02 6.54
N ALA A 399 0.76 15.86 5.89
CA ALA A 399 0.69 15.76 4.45
C ALA A 399 -0.66 16.31 3.89
N VAL A 400 -0.56 17.03 2.77
CA VAL A 400 -1.68 17.60 2.02
C VAL A 400 -1.99 16.72 0.81
N GLY A 401 -3.27 16.48 0.54
CA GLY A 401 -3.72 15.63 -0.56
C GLY A 401 -4.78 16.29 -1.46
N VAL A 402 -5.35 15.50 -2.37
CA VAL A 402 -6.25 15.97 -3.43
C VAL A 402 -7.51 16.60 -2.84
N LEU A 403 -8.03 16.01 -1.76
CA LEU A 403 -9.25 16.49 -1.10
C LEU A 403 -9.04 17.77 -0.30
N ASP A 404 -7.83 18.03 0.18
CA ASP A 404 -7.53 19.29 0.88
C ASP A 404 -7.56 20.46 -0.12
N ILE A 405 -7.07 20.23 -1.34
CA ILE A 405 -7.18 21.19 -2.44
C ILE A 405 -8.65 21.41 -2.85
N GLN A 406 -9.47 20.36 -2.81
CA GLN A 406 -10.91 20.48 -3.00
C GLN A 406 -11.56 21.35 -1.92
N TYR A 407 -11.09 21.31 -0.66
CA TYR A 407 -11.57 22.25 0.36
C TYR A 407 -11.21 23.70 0.03
N TYR A 408 -10.02 23.97 -0.52
CA TYR A 408 -9.65 25.31 -0.95
C TYR A 408 -10.53 25.79 -2.10
N ARG A 409 -10.78 24.94 -3.10
CA ARG A 409 -11.67 25.25 -4.23
C ARG A 409 -13.09 25.57 -3.75
N ARG A 410 -13.60 24.76 -2.82
CA ARG A 410 -14.90 25.00 -2.18
C ARG A 410 -14.93 26.29 -1.36
N GLY A 411 -13.79 26.70 -0.80
CA GLY A 411 -13.63 28.01 -0.17
C GLY A 411 -13.90 29.16 -1.15
N ILE A 412 -13.45 29.06 -2.39
CA ILE A 412 -13.72 30.06 -3.44
C ILE A 412 -15.21 30.09 -3.80
N GLU A 413 -15.82 28.92 -4.04
CA GLU A 413 -17.23 28.82 -4.44
C GLU A 413 -18.21 29.40 -3.41
N TYR A 414 -17.82 29.43 -2.13
CA TYR A 414 -18.59 30.08 -1.07
C TYR A 414 -18.13 31.49 -0.71
N GLY A 415 -17.20 32.07 -1.47
CA GLY A 415 -16.67 33.41 -1.22
C GLY A 415 -15.91 33.53 0.11
N LEU A 416 -15.34 32.45 0.62
CA LEU A 416 -14.52 32.47 1.84
C LEU A 416 -13.10 32.96 1.57
N ILE A 417 -12.57 32.66 0.38
CA ILE A 417 -11.23 33.04 -0.09
C ILE A 417 -11.28 33.36 -1.60
N ASP A 418 -10.32 34.17 -2.06
CA ASP A 418 -10.13 34.47 -3.48
C ASP A 418 -9.16 33.50 -4.17
N TYR A 419 -9.14 33.54 -5.51
CA TYR A 419 -8.17 32.84 -6.35
C TYR A 419 -6.70 33.15 -5.99
N ARG A 420 -6.41 34.38 -5.51
CA ARG A 420 -5.07 34.77 -5.01
C ARG A 420 -4.64 33.89 -3.83
N CYS A 421 -5.51 33.75 -2.83
CA CYS A 421 -5.23 32.92 -1.65
C CYS A 421 -5.14 31.43 -2.03
N PHE A 422 -6.02 30.98 -2.91
CA PHE A 422 -6.03 29.60 -3.41
C PHE A 422 -4.72 29.22 -4.10
N GLY A 423 -4.20 30.08 -4.99
CA GLY A 423 -2.93 29.85 -5.66
C GLY A 423 -1.77 29.67 -4.67
N VAL A 424 -1.67 30.57 -3.68
CA VAL A 424 -0.62 30.48 -2.63
C VAL A 424 -0.78 29.20 -1.80
N LEU A 425 -1.99 28.87 -1.35
CA LEU A 425 -2.25 27.66 -0.54
C LEU A 425 -1.87 26.37 -1.29
N ILE A 426 -2.21 26.27 -2.58
CA ILE A 426 -1.83 25.10 -3.40
C ILE A 426 -0.32 25.01 -3.58
N THR A 427 0.34 26.12 -3.91
CA THR A 427 1.81 26.12 -4.06
C THR A 427 2.51 25.78 -2.75
N SER A 428 2.03 26.30 -1.63
CA SER A 428 2.57 26.03 -0.30
C SER A 428 2.40 24.56 0.06
N GLY A 429 1.20 24.00 -0.15
CA GLY A 429 0.92 22.58 0.07
C GLY A 429 1.80 21.65 -0.75
N MET A 430 2.04 21.98 -2.02
CA MET A 430 2.96 21.24 -2.89
C MET A 430 4.39 21.23 -2.35
N ILE A 431 4.92 22.39 -1.95
CA ILE A 431 6.27 22.52 -1.39
C ILE A 431 6.39 21.75 -0.07
N ILE A 432 5.40 21.91 0.82
CA ILE A 432 5.37 21.25 2.13
C ILE A 432 5.34 19.73 1.97
N VAL A 433 4.44 19.19 1.15
CA VAL A 433 4.36 17.73 0.92
C VAL A 433 5.62 17.21 0.26
N GLY A 434 6.23 17.98 -0.65
CA GLY A 434 7.47 17.59 -1.28
C GLY A 434 8.62 17.47 -0.28
N PHE A 435 8.70 18.41 0.66
CA PHE A 435 9.64 18.38 1.78
C PHE A 435 9.36 17.21 2.74
N ILE A 436 8.10 17.02 3.16
CA ILE A 436 7.69 15.91 4.03
C ILE A 436 8.07 14.57 3.41
N SER A 437 7.79 14.34 2.12
CA SER A 437 8.10 13.09 1.42
C SER A 437 9.59 12.75 1.51
N PHE A 438 10.44 13.74 1.25
CA PHE A 438 11.89 13.59 1.32
C PHE A 438 12.38 13.28 2.75
N VAL A 439 11.92 14.04 3.74
CA VAL A 439 12.35 13.88 5.13
C VAL A 439 11.87 12.56 5.73
N VAL A 440 10.61 12.16 5.49
CA VAL A 440 10.07 10.89 5.99
C VAL A 440 10.87 9.73 5.41
N LYS A 441 11.17 9.75 4.11
CA LYS A 441 12.00 8.70 3.48
C LYS A 441 13.42 8.65 4.04
N ALA A 442 14.04 9.80 4.32
CA ALA A 442 15.39 9.86 4.87
C ALA A 442 15.45 9.37 6.33
N LEU A 443 14.42 9.65 7.14
CA LEU A 443 14.39 9.32 8.57
C LEU A 443 13.81 7.94 8.86
N TYR A 444 12.88 7.47 8.04
CA TYR A 444 12.15 6.23 8.22
C TYR A 444 12.74 5.14 7.32
N ASP A 445 13.59 4.31 7.91
CA ASP A 445 13.93 3.02 7.33
C ASP A 445 13.02 1.95 7.96
N PRO A 446 12.09 1.35 7.19
CA PRO A 446 11.25 0.27 7.67
C PRO A 446 12.08 -0.95 8.13
N PHE A 447 13.25 -1.17 7.53
CA PHE A 447 13.99 -2.43 7.61
C PHE A 447 15.10 -2.44 8.67
N ALA A 448 15.71 -1.29 8.95
CA ALA A 448 16.71 -1.17 10.04
C ALA A 448 16.20 -1.65 11.40
N ARG A 449 14.88 -1.59 11.66
CA ARG A 449 14.27 -2.06 12.91
C ARG A 449 14.18 -3.58 13.01
N TYR A 450 14.08 -4.31 11.90
CA TYR A 450 14.01 -5.77 11.90
C TYR A 450 15.37 -6.41 12.19
N ILE A 451 16.46 -5.77 11.74
CA ILE A 451 17.85 -6.28 11.86
C ILE A 451 18.38 -6.17 13.30
N ALA A 452 17.85 -5.24 14.11
CA ALA A 452 18.31 -5.01 15.49
C ALA A 452 17.87 -6.09 16.50
N HIS A 453 17.04 -7.06 16.09
CA HIS A 453 16.54 -8.12 16.98
C HIS A 453 17.48 -9.34 16.99
N GLU A 454 17.57 -10.01 18.14
CA GLU A 454 18.44 -11.19 18.36
C GLU A 454 18.22 -12.29 17.30
N ARG A 455 19.30 -13.01 16.96
CA ARG A 455 19.27 -14.15 16.02
C ARG A 455 18.17 -15.16 16.38
N HIS A 456 17.09 -15.18 15.61
CA HIS A 456 16.01 -16.16 15.75
C HIS A 456 16.17 -17.28 14.72
N THR A 457 17.14 -18.17 14.94
CA THR A 457 17.33 -19.39 14.13
C THR A 457 16.91 -20.64 14.89
N ILE A 458 16.55 -21.70 14.17
CA ILE A 458 16.28 -23.05 14.64
C ILE A 458 17.56 -23.68 15.17
N GLN A 459 18.70 -23.51 14.51
CA GLN A 459 19.98 -24.10 14.93
C GLN A 459 20.40 -23.65 16.34
N HIS A 460 20.23 -22.37 16.67
CA HIS A 460 20.65 -21.80 17.95
C HIS A 460 19.55 -21.83 19.02
N PHE A 461 18.51 -22.65 18.80
CA PHE A 461 17.35 -22.70 19.68
C PHE A 461 17.57 -23.63 20.89
N PRO A 462 17.38 -23.16 22.14
CA PRO A 462 17.41 -24.04 23.31
C PRO A 462 16.27 -25.07 23.30
N ASN A 463 16.60 -26.32 23.63
CA ASN A 463 15.70 -27.47 23.53
C ASN A 463 14.49 -27.47 24.49
N ASN A 464 14.40 -26.54 25.46
CA ASN A 464 13.40 -26.53 26.53
C ASN A 464 12.51 -25.27 26.54
N VAL A 465 12.28 -24.68 25.37
CA VAL A 465 11.44 -23.50 25.22
C VAL A 465 10.34 -23.80 24.21
N GLU A 466 9.25 -23.03 24.29
CA GLU A 466 8.18 -23.01 23.30
C GLU A 466 8.73 -22.70 21.90
N PHE A 467 8.47 -23.58 20.93
CA PHE A 467 8.87 -23.41 19.53
C PHE A 467 7.77 -22.67 18.76
N ARG A 468 8.06 -21.43 18.34
CA ARG A 468 7.09 -20.52 17.74
C ARG A 468 7.23 -20.48 16.22
N ILE A 469 6.16 -20.83 15.51
CA ILE A 469 6.12 -20.90 14.05
C ILE A 469 5.08 -19.91 13.53
N LEU A 470 5.41 -19.13 12.50
CA LEU A 470 4.48 -18.28 11.75
C LEU A 470 4.10 -18.97 10.44
N ALA A 471 2.86 -19.40 10.28
CA ALA A 471 2.37 -20.00 9.04
C ALA A 471 1.57 -18.97 8.23
N CYS A 472 2.08 -18.59 7.06
CA CYS A 472 1.40 -17.67 6.14
C CYS A 472 0.44 -18.45 5.24
N ILE A 473 -0.82 -18.01 5.17
CA ILE A 473 -1.86 -18.69 4.40
C ILE A 473 -2.53 -17.68 3.47
N HIS A 474 -2.48 -17.92 2.17
CA HIS A 474 -3.15 -17.11 1.15
C HIS A 474 -4.49 -17.72 0.71
N SER A 475 -4.63 -19.04 0.79
CA SER A 475 -5.85 -19.75 0.44
C SER A 475 -6.05 -20.96 1.37
N GLN A 476 -7.30 -21.40 1.53
CA GLN A 476 -7.63 -22.58 2.34
C GLN A 476 -6.95 -23.87 1.85
N GLU A 477 -6.51 -23.91 0.60
CA GLU A 477 -5.95 -25.10 -0.03
C GLU A 477 -4.55 -25.46 0.48
N TYR A 478 -3.80 -24.50 1.02
CA TYR A 478 -2.47 -24.74 1.61
C TYR A 478 -2.52 -25.28 3.05
N VAL A 479 -3.69 -25.24 3.68
CA VAL A 479 -3.86 -25.63 5.09
C VAL A 479 -3.44 -27.08 5.37
N PRO A 480 -3.81 -28.10 4.55
CA PRO A 480 -3.43 -29.49 4.80
C PRO A 480 -1.91 -29.70 4.81
N SER A 481 -1.19 -29.17 3.81
CA SER A 481 0.26 -29.35 3.67
C SER A 481 1.03 -28.72 4.84
N ILE A 482 0.54 -27.57 5.34
CA ILE A 482 1.08 -26.93 6.54
C ILE A 482 0.81 -27.77 7.78
N ILE A 483 -0.39 -28.33 7.94
CA ILE A 483 -0.73 -29.20 9.07
C ILE A 483 0.14 -30.46 9.07
N ASP A 484 0.35 -31.10 7.91
CA ASP A 484 1.21 -32.28 7.79
C ASP A 484 2.66 -32.00 8.22
N LEU A 485 3.20 -30.83 7.83
CA LEU A 485 4.53 -30.39 8.27
C LEU A 485 4.58 -30.14 9.80
N LEU A 486 3.52 -29.57 10.37
CA LEU A 486 3.41 -29.34 11.81
C LEU A 486 3.26 -30.64 12.60
N GLU A 487 2.55 -31.64 12.06
CA GLU A 487 2.46 -33.00 12.62
C GLU A 487 3.85 -33.66 12.69
N ALA A 488 4.69 -33.45 11.67
CA ALA A 488 6.07 -33.97 11.64
C ALA A 488 7.00 -33.27 12.67
N SER A 489 6.67 -32.06 13.12
CA SER A 489 7.55 -31.18 13.93
C SER A 489 7.74 -31.57 15.41
N ASN A 490 7.15 -32.69 15.84
CA ASN A 490 7.26 -33.27 17.18
C ASN A 490 6.96 -32.29 18.35
N PRO A 491 5.69 -31.96 18.64
CA PRO A 491 5.35 -31.20 19.83
C PRO A 491 5.56 -32.06 21.10
N THR A 492 6.31 -31.55 22.09
CA THR A 492 6.56 -32.23 23.38
C THR A 492 6.20 -31.34 24.56
N ARG A 493 6.12 -31.89 25.78
CA ARG A 493 5.84 -31.09 27.00
C ARG A 493 6.95 -30.11 27.34
N GLU A 494 8.19 -30.49 27.05
CA GLU A 494 9.39 -29.66 27.31
C GLU A 494 9.59 -28.59 26.24
N SER A 495 9.10 -28.83 25.01
CA SER A 495 9.13 -27.88 23.91
C SER A 495 7.81 -27.92 23.15
N PRO A 496 6.75 -27.29 23.69
CA PRO A 496 5.46 -27.18 23.01
C PRO A 496 5.58 -26.32 21.76
N ILE A 497 4.69 -26.54 20.79
CA ILE A 497 4.66 -25.76 19.56
C ILE A 497 3.55 -24.72 19.63
N CYS A 498 3.88 -23.46 19.36
CA CYS A 498 2.92 -22.37 19.28
C CYS A 498 2.88 -21.83 17.86
N ILE A 499 1.70 -21.87 17.25
CA ILE A 499 1.50 -21.57 15.84
C ILE A 499 0.76 -20.25 15.70
N TYR A 500 1.41 -19.29 15.08
CA TYR A 500 0.80 -18.07 14.64
C TYR A 500 0.36 -18.27 13.19
N VAL A 501 -0.95 -18.38 12.95
CA VAL A 501 -1.50 -18.52 11.61
C VAL A 501 -1.84 -17.13 11.08
N LEU A 502 -1.19 -16.69 10.01
CA LEU A 502 -1.46 -15.40 9.38
C LEU A 502 -2.17 -15.61 8.04
N HIS A 503 -3.47 -15.33 8.03
CA HIS A 503 -4.26 -15.32 6.81
C HIS A 503 -4.07 -13.98 6.10
N LEU A 504 -3.36 -14.01 4.97
CA LEU A 504 -3.05 -12.85 4.14
C LEU A 504 -4.14 -12.67 3.08
N ILE A 505 -4.82 -11.53 3.13
CA ILE A 505 -5.87 -11.14 2.18
C ILE A 505 -5.43 -9.86 1.49
N GLU A 506 -5.62 -9.80 0.17
CA GLU A 506 -5.37 -8.56 -0.55
C GLU A 506 -6.37 -7.46 -0.20
N LEU A 507 -5.84 -6.26 0.04
CA LEU A 507 -6.62 -5.05 0.18
C LEU A 507 -7.12 -4.58 -1.20
N VAL A 508 -8.32 -5.03 -1.60
CA VAL A 508 -9.00 -4.54 -2.80
C VAL A 508 -10.18 -3.66 -2.41
N GLY A 509 -10.14 -2.38 -2.83
CA GLY A 509 -11.24 -1.43 -2.65
C GLY A 509 -11.43 -0.88 -1.23
N ARG A 510 -10.43 -1.01 -0.35
CA ARG A 510 -10.36 -0.37 0.98
C ARG A 510 -9.09 0.47 1.07
N VAL A 511 -9.08 1.48 1.94
CA VAL A 511 -7.90 2.33 2.18
C VAL A 511 -7.16 1.98 3.48
N SER A 512 -7.83 1.39 4.46
CA SER A 512 -7.19 0.98 5.72
C SER A 512 -6.78 -0.49 5.68
N PRO A 513 -5.50 -0.81 5.93
CA PRO A 513 -5.12 -2.17 6.22
C PRO A 513 -5.72 -2.59 7.56
N LEU A 514 -6.16 -3.84 7.65
CA LEU A 514 -6.79 -4.39 8.85
C LEU A 514 -5.96 -5.56 9.34
N PHE A 515 -5.49 -5.46 10.58
CA PHE A 515 -4.83 -6.55 11.27
C PHE A 515 -5.70 -6.98 12.44
N VAL A 516 -6.31 -8.16 12.32
CA VAL A 516 -7.27 -8.66 13.30
C VAL A 516 -6.67 -9.85 14.03
N HIS A 517 -6.49 -9.71 15.35
CA HIS A 517 -6.28 -10.84 16.25
C HIS A 517 -7.63 -11.52 16.49
N GLN A 518 -7.77 -12.79 16.11
CA GLN A 518 -8.92 -13.60 16.49
C GLN A 518 -8.57 -14.40 17.74
N SER A 519 -8.95 -13.86 18.90
CA SER A 519 -8.79 -14.58 20.17
C SER A 519 -9.74 -15.78 20.23
N LEU A 520 -9.16 -16.96 20.09
CA LEU A 520 -9.80 -18.24 20.32
C LEU A 520 -9.97 -18.42 21.82
N GLY A 521 -11.20 -18.38 22.30
CA GLY A 521 -11.49 -18.44 23.72
C GLY A 521 -11.14 -19.80 24.32
N ALA A 522 -10.21 -19.80 25.28
CA ALA A 522 -10.21 -20.71 26.42
C ALA A 522 -9.58 -20.00 27.64
N HIS A 523 -10.39 -19.79 28.68
CA HIS A 523 -10.02 -19.59 30.09
C HIS A 523 -9.01 -18.47 30.45
N TYR A 524 -9.41 -17.20 30.30
CA TYR A 524 -8.94 -16.12 31.18
C TYR A 524 -10.15 -15.26 31.57
N PRO A 525 -10.46 -15.07 32.87
CA PRO A 525 -11.53 -14.21 33.30
C PRO A 525 -11.10 -12.74 33.23
N HIS A 526 -12.02 -11.91 32.73
CA HIS A 526 -11.99 -10.44 32.71
C HIS A 526 -10.92 -9.75 31.86
N ASP A 527 -11.31 -9.30 30.65
CA ASP A 527 -10.98 -7.95 30.20
C ASP A 527 -11.89 -7.42 29.07
N HIS A 528 -12.04 -6.10 29.02
CA HIS A 528 -13.12 -5.27 28.45
C HIS A 528 -13.38 -5.32 26.92
N HIS A 529 -12.94 -6.31 26.15
CA HIS A 529 -12.95 -6.27 24.67
C HIS A 529 -14.18 -6.91 23.97
N GLN A 530 -15.37 -6.89 24.59
CA GLN A 530 -16.58 -7.52 24.02
C GLN A 530 -17.12 -6.85 22.73
N HIS A 531 -16.72 -5.62 22.39
CA HIS A 531 -17.26 -4.88 21.25
C HIS A 531 -16.65 -5.24 19.87
N HIS A 532 -15.50 -5.92 19.82
CA HIS A 532 -14.86 -6.30 18.55
C HIS A 532 -15.52 -7.49 17.83
N ARG A 533 -16.35 -8.30 18.53
CA ARG A 533 -16.83 -9.60 18.04
C ARG A 533 -17.94 -9.58 16.99
N LYS A 534 -18.79 -8.54 16.93
CA LYS A 534 -20.08 -8.62 16.18
C LYS A 534 -20.01 -8.23 14.69
N HIS A 535 -18.90 -7.66 14.19
CA HIS A 535 -18.76 -7.26 12.78
C HIS A 535 -17.64 -7.95 12.00
N ALA A 536 -16.71 -8.65 12.67
CA ALA A 536 -15.71 -9.47 11.99
C ALA A 536 -16.33 -10.68 11.25
N ASN A 537 -17.52 -11.14 11.69
CA ASN A 537 -18.17 -12.35 11.17
C ASN A 537 -18.73 -12.20 9.74
N SER A 538 -18.88 -10.99 9.19
CA SER A 538 -19.43 -10.82 7.83
C SER A 538 -18.38 -10.87 6.72
N VAL A 539 -17.12 -10.54 7.02
CA VAL A 539 -16.03 -10.41 6.03
C VAL A 539 -15.07 -11.61 6.12
N CYS A 540 -14.98 -12.27 7.28
CA CYS A 540 -14.00 -13.33 7.55
C CYS A 540 -14.55 -14.77 7.42
N LYS A 541 -15.56 -15.03 6.57
CA LYS A 541 -16.06 -16.41 6.36
C LYS A 541 -14.98 -17.41 5.88
N PRO A 542 -14.02 -17.06 5.01
CA PRO A 542 -12.95 -17.99 4.62
C PRO A 542 -12.04 -18.39 5.78
N SER A 543 -11.92 -17.52 6.79
CA SER A 543 -11.11 -17.80 7.98
C SER A 543 -11.74 -18.86 8.89
N GLU A 544 -13.06 -19.08 8.86
CA GLU A 544 -13.70 -20.07 9.73
C GLU A 544 -13.25 -21.50 9.41
N ASN A 545 -13.11 -21.84 8.14
CA ASN A 545 -12.61 -23.15 7.74
C ASN A 545 -11.14 -23.36 8.13
N ILE A 546 -10.31 -22.33 7.93
CA ILE A 546 -8.90 -22.33 8.34
C ILE A 546 -8.82 -22.51 9.87
N ILE A 547 -9.56 -21.70 10.62
CA ILE A 547 -9.63 -21.77 12.09
C ILE A 547 -10.11 -23.15 12.55
N ASN A 548 -11.14 -23.71 11.91
CA ASN A 548 -11.66 -25.02 12.27
C ASN A 548 -10.64 -26.13 12.03
N ALA A 549 -9.86 -26.07 10.94
CA ALA A 549 -8.81 -27.04 10.66
C ALA A 549 -7.71 -27.02 11.74
N PHE A 550 -7.20 -25.84 12.10
CA PHE A 550 -6.20 -25.71 13.16
C PHE A 550 -6.75 -26.06 14.55
N ARG A 551 -8.05 -25.82 14.80
CA ARG A 551 -8.72 -26.25 16.03
C ARG A 551 -8.81 -27.77 16.16
N ILE A 552 -9.06 -28.47 15.06
CA ILE A 552 -9.03 -29.94 15.03
C ILE A 552 -7.61 -30.43 15.31
N PHE A 553 -6.60 -29.79 14.71
CA PHE A 553 -5.19 -30.11 14.94
C PHE A 553 -4.76 -29.91 16.39
N GLU A 554 -5.16 -28.81 17.05
CA GLU A 554 -4.89 -28.54 18.47
C GLU A 554 -5.51 -29.62 19.38
N ARG A 555 -6.78 -29.99 19.13
CA ARG A 555 -7.49 -31.03 19.90
C ARG A 555 -6.81 -32.40 19.78
N ASN A 556 -6.29 -32.73 18.60
CA ASN A 556 -5.62 -34.02 18.37
C ASN A 556 -4.27 -34.13 19.09
N ASN A 557 -3.66 -33.02 19.52
CA ASN A 557 -2.34 -32.98 20.14
C ASN A 557 -2.36 -32.73 21.66
N ASN A 558 -3.49 -32.96 22.35
CA ASN A 558 -3.60 -32.94 23.81
C ASN A 558 -2.94 -31.72 24.49
N SER A 559 -3.14 -30.51 23.93
CA SER A 559 -2.59 -29.24 24.44
C SER A 559 -1.06 -29.08 24.36
N LEU A 560 -0.35 -29.94 23.62
CA LEU A 560 1.09 -29.76 23.30
C LEU A 560 1.31 -28.74 22.18
N VAL A 561 0.24 -28.41 21.47
CA VAL A 561 0.20 -27.39 20.42
C VAL A 561 -0.79 -26.33 20.86
N THR A 562 -0.44 -25.07 20.66
CA THR A 562 -1.35 -23.93 20.76
C THR A 562 -1.34 -23.18 19.44
N PHE A 563 -2.45 -22.52 19.09
CA PHE A 563 -2.46 -21.67 17.91
C PHE A 563 -3.22 -20.36 18.12
N GLN A 564 -2.79 -19.32 17.41
CA GLN A 564 -3.45 -18.03 17.34
C GLN A 564 -3.61 -17.63 15.88
N VAL A 565 -4.80 -17.19 15.50
CA VAL A 565 -5.11 -16.80 14.12
C VAL A 565 -5.16 -15.29 14.00
N PHE A 566 -4.47 -14.79 12.98
CA PHE A 566 -4.40 -13.40 12.58
C PHE A 566 -4.89 -13.29 11.15
N THR A 567 -5.66 -12.23 10.86
CA THR A 567 -6.00 -11.87 9.49
C THR A 567 -5.35 -10.52 9.18
N ALA A 568 -4.54 -10.46 8.12
CA ALA A 568 -3.96 -9.22 7.61
C ALA A 568 -4.55 -8.92 6.24
N ILE A 569 -5.26 -7.80 6.12
CA ILE A 569 -5.79 -7.27 4.86
C ILE A 569 -4.89 -6.12 4.44
N SER A 570 -4.12 -6.31 3.38
CA SER A 570 -2.98 -5.45 3.05
C SER A 570 -2.74 -5.30 1.55
N PRO A 571 -2.21 -4.15 1.07
CA PRO A 571 -1.76 -4.02 -0.30
C PRO A 571 -0.66 -5.04 -0.61
N ARG A 572 -0.70 -5.66 -1.79
CA ARG A 572 0.28 -6.68 -2.21
C ARG A 572 1.72 -6.21 -2.07
N ALA A 573 1.98 -4.94 -2.40
CA ALA A 573 3.30 -4.35 -2.34
C ALA A 573 3.94 -4.40 -0.95
N THR A 574 3.13 -4.41 0.13
CA THR A 574 3.53 -4.29 1.53
C THR A 574 3.12 -5.49 2.41
N MET A 575 2.52 -6.54 1.84
CA MET A 575 2.11 -7.74 2.61
C MET A 575 3.26 -8.40 3.39
N HIS A 576 4.45 -8.43 2.80
CA HIS A 576 5.66 -8.93 3.45
C HIS A 576 5.97 -8.23 4.78
N ASN A 577 5.65 -6.92 4.89
CA ASN A 577 5.83 -6.19 6.14
C ASN A 577 4.94 -6.76 7.26
N ASP A 578 3.71 -7.19 6.96
CA ASP A 578 2.83 -7.76 7.99
C ASP A 578 3.35 -9.10 8.50
N VAL A 579 3.93 -9.91 7.61
CA VAL A 579 4.60 -11.17 7.94
C VAL A 579 5.80 -10.89 8.86
N CYS A 580 6.70 -9.99 8.44
CA CYS A 580 7.90 -9.64 9.21
C CYS A 580 7.55 -8.98 10.54
N MET A 581 6.61 -8.03 10.58
CA MET A 581 6.13 -7.39 11.81
C MET A 581 5.59 -8.41 12.81
N LEU A 582 4.71 -9.32 12.37
CA LEU A 582 4.14 -10.33 13.25
C LEU A 582 5.21 -11.30 13.77
N SER A 583 6.19 -11.64 12.92
CA SER A 583 7.29 -12.51 13.30
C SER A 583 8.16 -11.91 14.41
N VAL A 584 8.40 -10.58 14.40
CA VAL A 584 9.11 -9.87 15.47
C VAL A 584 8.26 -9.79 16.74
N ASP A 585 7.01 -9.32 16.62
CA ASP A 585 6.10 -9.15 17.77
C ASP A 585 5.92 -10.46 18.56
N LYS A 586 5.81 -11.58 17.83
CA LYS A 586 5.63 -12.91 18.44
C LYS A 586 6.93 -13.68 18.66
N ARG A 587 8.08 -13.13 18.22
CA ARG A 587 9.41 -13.76 18.28
C ARG A 587 9.40 -15.17 17.71
N THR A 588 8.88 -15.30 16.49
CA THR A 588 8.80 -16.59 15.78
C THR A 588 10.17 -17.00 15.26
N ARG A 589 10.45 -18.30 15.20
CA ARG A 589 11.75 -18.85 14.77
C ARG A 589 11.76 -19.42 13.35
N LEU A 590 10.57 -19.74 12.85
CA LEU A 590 10.37 -20.25 11.51
C LEU A 590 9.13 -19.59 10.93
N ILE A 591 9.29 -18.94 9.77
CA ILE A 591 8.19 -18.47 8.93
C ILE A 591 7.98 -19.49 7.82
N ILE A 592 6.78 -20.05 7.70
CA ILE A 592 6.40 -20.94 6.61
C ILE A 592 5.60 -20.14 5.60
N ILE A 593 6.10 -20.07 4.36
CA ILE A 593 5.39 -19.45 3.23
C ILE A 593 5.09 -20.52 2.17
N PRO A 594 3.85 -20.56 1.63
CA PRO A 594 3.51 -21.49 0.56
C PRO A 594 4.15 -21.03 -0.76
N PHE A 595 4.51 -21.99 -1.60
CA PHE A 595 5.01 -21.71 -2.94
C PHE A 595 3.92 -21.13 -3.84
N HIS A 596 4.32 -20.23 -4.73
CA HIS A 596 3.40 -19.45 -5.58
C HIS A 596 2.82 -20.25 -6.75
N ILE A 597 3.31 -21.48 -6.95
CA ILE A 597 2.81 -22.42 -7.95
C ILE A 597 2.11 -23.58 -7.24
N LYS A 598 0.94 -23.90 -7.77
CA LYS A 598 0.17 -25.07 -7.35
C LYS A 598 0.30 -26.18 -8.39
N TRP A 599 0.47 -27.39 -7.88
CA TRP A 599 0.52 -28.61 -8.69
C TRP A 599 -0.81 -29.38 -8.59
N THR A 600 -1.29 -29.90 -9.71
CA THR A 600 -2.37 -30.90 -9.76
C THR A 600 -1.85 -32.14 -10.46
N GLY A 601 -1.29 -33.07 -9.68
CA GLY A 601 -0.59 -34.22 -10.26
C GLY A 601 0.78 -33.79 -10.81
N SER A 602 1.02 -34.05 -12.09
CA SER A 602 2.26 -33.66 -12.79
C SER A 602 2.24 -32.23 -13.34
N ASP A 603 1.05 -31.62 -13.45
CA ASP A 603 0.87 -30.38 -14.21
C ASP A 603 0.63 -29.18 -13.29
N ILE A 604 1.03 -28.00 -13.76
CA ILE A 604 0.82 -26.73 -13.06
C ILE A 604 -0.67 -26.36 -13.14
N ALA A 605 -1.32 -26.28 -11.98
CA ALA A 605 -2.73 -25.94 -11.86
C ALA A 605 -2.95 -24.42 -11.93
N THR A 606 -2.09 -23.67 -11.24
CA THR A 606 -2.21 -22.21 -11.11
C THR A 606 -0.85 -21.64 -10.72
N GLU A 607 -0.38 -20.64 -11.46
CA GLU A 607 0.77 -19.81 -11.10
C GLU A 607 0.28 -18.43 -10.67
N SER A 608 0.80 -17.96 -9.54
CA SER A 608 0.47 -16.65 -8.99
C SER A 608 1.73 -15.77 -8.96
N PRO A 609 2.05 -15.06 -10.06
CA PRO A 609 3.26 -14.22 -10.12
C PRO A 609 3.26 -13.12 -9.04
N GLU A 610 2.07 -12.76 -8.59
CA GLU A 610 1.82 -11.79 -7.53
C GLU A 610 2.33 -12.28 -6.17
N LEU A 611 2.08 -13.56 -5.83
CA LEU A 611 2.57 -14.19 -4.60
C LEU A 611 4.08 -14.40 -4.63
N ARG A 612 4.66 -14.66 -5.81
CA ARG A 612 6.11 -14.73 -5.99
C ARG A 612 6.81 -13.45 -5.51
N SER A 613 6.27 -12.29 -5.88
CA SER A 613 6.83 -10.99 -5.48
C SER A 613 6.78 -10.74 -3.97
N VAL A 614 5.76 -11.27 -3.28
CA VAL A 614 5.64 -11.18 -1.81
C VAL A 614 6.62 -12.13 -1.15
N ASN A 615 6.69 -13.38 -1.62
CA ASN A 615 7.59 -14.40 -1.11
C ASN A 615 9.05 -13.95 -1.19
N LEU A 616 9.50 -13.44 -2.34
CA LEU A 616 10.85 -12.90 -2.52
C LEU A 616 11.20 -11.86 -1.45
N LYS A 617 10.31 -10.88 -1.23
CA LYS A 617 10.53 -9.86 -0.20
C LYS A 617 10.56 -10.42 1.21
N VAL A 618 9.66 -11.36 1.55
CA VAL A 618 9.68 -12.03 2.87
C VAL A 618 11.03 -12.73 3.08
N ILE A 619 11.52 -13.43 2.05
CA ILE A 619 12.77 -14.17 2.15
C ILE A 619 13.97 -13.21 2.34
N ASP A 620 13.95 -12.04 1.69
CA ASP A 620 15.01 -11.05 1.81
C ASP A 620 14.97 -10.28 3.14
N THR A 621 13.78 -10.08 3.73
CA THR A 621 13.60 -9.19 4.89
C THR A 621 13.24 -9.90 6.21
N ALA A 622 13.10 -11.22 6.21
CA ALA A 622 12.66 -11.96 7.39
C ALA A 622 13.69 -11.88 8.56
N PRO A 623 13.23 -11.60 9.80
CA PRO A 623 14.08 -11.54 11.00
C PRO A 623 14.41 -12.92 11.60
N CYS A 624 13.92 -13.99 10.98
CA CYS A 624 14.15 -15.38 11.41
C CYS A 624 14.20 -16.31 10.19
N SER A 625 14.41 -17.60 10.42
CA SER A 625 14.51 -18.59 9.34
C SER A 625 13.20 -18.72 8.57
N VAL A 626 13.31 -18.91 7.25
CA VAL A 626 12.16 -18.99 6.34
C VAL A 626 12.12 -20.37 5.69
N GLY A 627 10.95 -20.99 5.67
CA GLY A 627 10.67 -22.24 4.98
C GLY A 627 9.68 -22.01 3.84
N ILE A 628 10.08 -22.29 2.60
CA ILE A 628 9.20 -22.26 1.43
C ILE A 628 8.62 -23.66 1.25
N LEU A 629 7.31 -23.79 1.45
CA LEU A 629 6.61 -25.07 1.37
C LEU A 629 5.99 -25.26 -0.02
N ILE A 630 6.44 -26.29 -0.72
CA ILE A 630 5.92 -26.73 -2.01
C ILE A 630 5.16 -28.03 -1.79
N ASP A 631 3.90 -28.06 -2.20
CA ASP A 631 3.08 -29.28 -2.17
C ASP A 631 2.87 -29.79 -3.59
N ARG A 632 3.43 -30.97 -3.91
CA ARG A 632 3.24 -31.66 -5.19
C ARG A 632 2.15 -32.73 -5.15
N GLY A 633 1.19 -32.59 -4.24
CA GLY A 633 0.09 -33.52 -4.08
C GLY A 633 0.48 -34.72 -3.22
N SER A 634 0.99 -34.44 -2.02
CA SER A 634 1.19 -35.44 -0.96
C SER A 634 -0.03 -36.36 -0.86
N LYS A 635 0.21 -37.68 -0.75
CA LYS A 635 -0.84 -38.71 -0.82
C LYS A 635 -1.83 -38.55 0.34
N GLY A 636 -2.96 -37.89 0.07
CA GLY A 636 -4.14 -37.88 0.92
C GLY A 636 -4.26 -36.63 1.80
N GLY A 637 -5.49 -36.30 2.22
CA GLY A 637 -5.74 -35.20 3.15
C GLY A 637 -5.05 -35.39 4.52
N PRO A 638 -5.30 -34.50 5.50
CA PRO A 638 -4.59 -34.54 6.78
C PRO A 638 -4.62 -35.94 7.40
N ARG A 639 -3.44 -36.51 7.68
CA ARG A 639 -3.26 -37.92 8.07
C ARG A 639 -4.02 -38.30 9.34
N SER A 640 -4.34 -37.33 10.20
CA SER A 640 -5.23 -37.51 11.35
C SER A 640 -6.61 -38.09 11.00
N VAL A 641 -7.06 -37.98 9.74
CA VAL A 641 -8.34 -38.53 9.26
C VAL A 641 -8.16 -39.91 8.58
N GLN A 642 -6.95 -40.24 8.11
CA GLN A 642 -6.76 -41.32 7.15
C GLN A 642 -6.35 -42.68 7.76
N GLY A 643 -6.14 -42.75 9.07
CA GLY A 643 -5.99 -44.02 9.81
C GLY A 643 -4.84 -44.94 9.35
N SER A 644 -3.99 -44.51 8.41
CA SER A 644 -2.89 -45.30 7.87
C SER A 644 -1.66 -45.18 8.76
N TRP A 645 -1.20 -46.32 9.28
CA TRP A 645 -0.10 -46.48 10.23
C TRP A 645 1.29 -46.41 9.57
N SER A 646 1.41 -45.82 8.37
CA SER A 646 2.71 -45.68 7.68
C SER A 646 3.58 -44.62 8.38
N LEU A 647 4.84 -44.95 8.65
CA LEU A 647 5.84 -43.98 9.12
C LEU A 647 6.01 -42.85 8.11
N TYR A 648 6.04 -41.60 8.59
CA TYR A 648 6.29 -40.41 7.79
C TYR A 648 7.79 -40.34 7.45
N ARG A 649 8.14 -40.47 6.18
CA ARG A 649 9.54 -40.53 5.73
C ARG A 649 10.03 -39.14 5.34
N VAL A 650 11.01 -38.61 6.07
CA VAL A 650 11.62 -37.30 5.82
C VAL A 650 13.03 -37.51 5.27
N GLY A 651 13.31 -36.97 4.09
CA GLY A 651 14.64 -36.91 3.51
C GLY A 651 15.25 -35.52 3.70
N VAL A 652 16.54 -35.44 4.05
CA VAL A 652 17.28 -34.17 4.12
C VAL A 652 18.49 -34.29 3.21
N PHE A 653 18.63 -33.38 2.25
CA PHE A 653 19.85 -33.30 1.43
C PHE A 653 20.76 -32.24 2.01
N PHE A 654 22.00 -32.64 2.31
CA PHE A 654 23.01 -31.81 2.94
C PHE A 654 24.24 -31.78 2.03
N ILE A 655 24.53 -30.63 1.45
CA ILE A 655 25.78 -30.37 0.72
C ILE A 655 26.74 -29.62 1.65
N GLY A 656 26.23 -28.60 2.33
CA GLY A 656 27.01 -27.76 3.24
C GLY A 656 26.50 -26.33 3.26
N GLY A 657 26.81 -25.60 4.33
CA GLY A 657 26.43 -24.20 4.49
C GLY A 657 25.32 -23.93 5.51
N PRO A 658 25.00 -22.64 5.76
CA PRO A 658 24.10 -22.22 6.84
C PRO A 658 22.66 -22.72 6.67
N ASP A 659 22.14 -22.69 5.45
CA ASP A 659 20.75 -23.07 5.15
C ASP A 659 20.53 -24.59 5.32
N ASP A 660 21.50 -25.41 4.88
CA ASP A 660 21.48 -26.86 5.07
C ASP A 660 21.60 -27.26 6.56
N ARG A 661 22.43 -26.54 7.34
CA ARG A 661 22.53 -26.74 8.80
C ARG A 661 21.22 -26.45 9.52
N GLU A 662 20.50 -25.43 9.07
CA GLU A 662 19.18 -25.09 9.59
C GLU A 662 18.16 -26.19 9.26
N ALA A 663 18.18 -26.72 8.04
CA ALA A 663 17.33 -27.84 7.61
C ALA A 663 17.60 -29.11 8.45
N VAL A 664 18.87 -29.47 8.67
CA VAL A 664 19.26 -30.61 9.53
C VAL A 664 18.83 -30.38 10.97
N SER A 665 18.94 -29.15 11.50
CA SER A 665 18.51 -28.83 12.86
C SER A 665 17.00 -29.05 13.02
N TYR A 666 16.20 -28.64 12.04
CA TYR A 666 14.76 -28.89 12.05
C TYR A 666 14.44 -30.39 11.92
N ALA A 667 15.14 -31.11 11.04
CA ALA A 667 15.00 -32.55 10.89
C ALA A 667 15.40 -33.33 12.16
N THR A 668 16.41 -32.86 12.89
CA THR A 668 16.84 -33.43 14.19
C THR A 668 15.70 -33.35 15.20
N ARG A 669 14.91 -32.26 15.18
CA ARG A 669 13.70 -32.14 15.99
C ARG A 669 12.62 -33.13 15.55
N MET A 670 12.39 -33.27 14.24
CA MET A 670 11.41 -34.23 13.70
C MET A 670 11.75 -35.68 14.02
N ALA A 671 13.05 -36.04 14.04
CA ALA A 671 13.53 -37.39 14.33
C ALA A 671 13.13 -37.91 15.72
N LYS A 672 12.83 -36.99 16.66
CA LYS A 672 12.33 -37.33 18.00
C LYS A 672 10.85 -37.77 17.98
N ASN A 673 10.13 -37.57 16.88
CA ASN A 673 8.74 -38.01 16.74
C ASN A 673 8.68 -39.52 16.49
N PRO A 674 7.91 -40.29 17.27
CA PRO A 674 7.80 -41.72 17.06
C PRO A 674 7.07 -42.13 15.77
N ARG A 675 6.49 -41.19 15.02
CA ARG A 675 5.83 -41.48 13.74
C ARG A 675 6.65 -41.04 12.53
N VAL A 676 7.84 -40.48 12.74
CA VAL A 676 8.70 -39.95 11.70
C VAL A 676 9.99 -40.76 11.61
N THR A 677 10.43 -41.04 10.40
CA THR A 677 11.78 -41.56 10.11
C THR A 677 12.52 -40.54 9.28
N VAL A 678 13.71 -40.14 9.73
CA VAL A 678 14.52 -39.11 9.09
C VAL A 678 15.75 -39.75 8.44
N THR A 679 15.99 -39.46 7.16
CA THR A 679 17.22 -39.84 6.46
C THR A 679 17.97 -38.59 6.05
N VAL A 680 19.14 -38.34 6.64
CA VAL A 680 20.04 -37.26 6.23
C VAL A 680 21.04 -37.83 5.24
N MET A 681 21.02 -37.30 4.02
CA MET A 681 21.94 -37.67 2.95
C MET A 681 22.92 -36.55 2.71
N ARG A 682 24.20 -36.81 3.00
CA ARG A 682 25.28 -35.89 2.69
C ARG A 682 25.76 -36.13 1.27
N LEU A 683 25.61 -35.14 0.41
CA LEU A 683 26.10 -35.17 -0.97
C LEU A 683 27.50 -34.54 -1.00
N ILE A 684 28.51 -35.33 -1.39
CA ILE A 684 29.92 -34.89 -1.38
C ILE A 684 30.44 -34.81 -2.81
N ALA A 685 31.05 -33.67 -3.16
CA ALA A 685 31.71 -33.52 -4.45
C ALA A 685 33.02 -34.29 -4.47
N PHE A 686 33.26 -35.09 -5.51
CA PHE A 686 34.57 -35.74 -5.68
C PHE A 686 35.74 -34.73 -5.66
N LEU A 687 35.52 -33.52 -6.19
CA LEU A 687 36.51 -32.43 -6.24
C LEU A 687 36.70 -31.67 -4.92
N GLU A 688 35.77 -31.77 -3.94
CA GLU A 688 35.84 -31.04 -2.66
C GLU A 688 36.77 -31.68 -1.61
N ILE A 689 37.29 -32.87 -1.89
CA ILE A 689 38.13 -33.67 -0.97
C ILE A 689 39.49 -32.98 -0.70
N VAL A 690 39.87 -31.98 -1.50
CA VAL A 690 41.24 -31.40 -1.49
C VAL A 690 41.38 -30.11 -0.67
N ASP A 691 40.30 -29.38 -0.36
CA ASP A 691 40.43 -28.05 0.25
C ASP A 691 39.97 -28.00 1.72
N ASN A 692 40.92 -27.89 2.64
CA ASN A 692 40.74 -28.33 4.03
C ASN A 692 40.64 -27.20 5.08
N ASN A 693 40.41 -25.94 4.68
CA ASN A 693 40.28 -24.83 5.62
C ASN A 693 39.05 -23.98 5.34
N ASN A 694 37.94 -24.29 6.02
CA ASN A 694 36.83 -23.34 6.15
C ASN A 694 36.13 -23.53 7.51
N GLU A 695 35.93 -22.45 8.27
CA GLU A 695 35.15 -22.45 9.52
C GLU A 695 33.73 -22.98 9.29
N GLU A 696 33.16 -22.79 8.10
CA GLU A 696 31.87 -23.37 7.71
C GLU A 696 31.89 -24.90 7.68
N LYS A 697 32.93 -25.54 7.12
CA LYS A 697 33.08 -27.00 7.13
C LYS A 697 33.18 -27.56 8.55
N ARG A 698 33.78 -26.80 9.48
CA ARG A 698 33.82 -27.16 10.91
C ARG A 698 32.41 -27.13 11.51
N LEU A 699 31.64 -26.07 11.27
CA LEU A 699 30.27 -25.93 11.75
C LEU A 699 29.33 -26.98 11.14
N ASP A 700 29.54 -27.34 9.87
CA ASP A 700 28.82 -28.41 9.18
C ASP A 700 29.09 -29.77 9.86
N SER A 701 30.36 -30.07 10.14
CA SER A 701 30.77 -31.28 10.85
C SER A 701 30.21 -31.35 12.27
N VAL A 702 30.14 -30.22 12.97
CA VAL A 702 29.51 -30.12 14.30
C VAL A 702 28.01 -30.40 14.22
N THR A 703 27.33 -29.87 13.20
CA THR A 703 25.88 -30.07 13.03
C THR A 703 25.54 -31.53 12.73
N ILE A 704 26.29 -32.16 11.82
CA ILE A 704 26.11 -33.58 11.50
C ILE A 704 26.47 -34.49 12.67
N SER A 705 27.56 -34.20 13.39
CA SER A 705 27.93 -35.00 14.58
C SER A 705 26.88 -34.89 15.68
N ASN A 706 26.29 -33.72 15.89
CA ASN A 706 25.17 -33.53 16.82
C ASN A 706 23.93 -34.34 16.41
N PHE A 707 23.57 -34.35 15.12
CA PHE A 707 22.48 -35.19 14.61
C PHE A 707 22.73 -36.67 14.87
N ARG A 708 23.94 -37.17 14.57
CA ARG A 708 24.32 -38.57 14.80
C ARG A 708 24.30 -38.91 16.29
N GLN A 709 24.84 -38.04 17.15
CA GLN A 709 24.90 -38.27 18.60
C GLN A 709 23.51 -38.27 19.24
N THR A 710 22.66 -37.31 18.86
CA THR A 710 21.28 -37.20 19.38
C THR A 710 20.44 -38.41 19.01
N ASN A 711 20.70 -39.03 17.86
CA ASN A 711 19.92 -40.15 17.35
C ASN A 711 20.64 -41.51 17.40
N ALA A 712 21.81 -41.61 18.06
CA ALA A 712 22.60 -42.84 18.13
C ALA A 712 21.87 -44.02 18.77
N THR A 713 20.85 -43.76 19.59
CA THR A 713 20.08 -44.77 20.32
C THR A 713 18.79 -45.20 19.60
N GLY A 714 18.41 -44.54 18.51
CA GLY A 714 17.13 -44.78 17.83
C GLY A 714 17.28 -45.26 16.39
N ASN A 715 16.63 -46.37 16.03
CA ASN A 715 16.60 -46.91 14.65
C ASN A 715 15.78 -46.06 13.65
N ARG A 716 15.52 -44.78 13.95
CA ARG A 716 14.58 -43.94 13.19
C ARG A 716 15.24 -42.73 12.53
N ALA A 717 16.53 -42.53 12.75
CA ALA A 717 17.33 -41.58 12.03
C ALA A 717 18.47 -42.31 11.33
N VAL A 718 18.59 -42.13 10.01
CA VAL A 718 19.65 -42.73 9.20
C VAL A 718 20.49 -41.62 8.62
N TYR A 719 21.80 -41.80 8.64
CA TYR A 719 22.75 -40.92 7.97
C TYR A 719 23.43 -41.70 6.84
N LYS A 720 23.42 -41.14 5.62
CA LYS A 720 24.06 -41.71 4.44
C LYS A 720 24.96 -40.67 3.78
N GLU A 721 26.04 -41.13 3.15
CA GLU A 721 26.91 -40.28 2.32
C GLU A 721 26.83 -40.80 0.89
N GLU A 722 26.61 -39.90 -0.05
CA GLU A 722 26.58 -40.19 -1.48
C GLU A 722 27.63 -39.31 -2.17
N ILE A 723 28.51 -39.94 -2.94
CA ILE A 723 29.58 -39.27 -3.66
C ILE A 723 29.10 -39.06 -5.09
N LEU A 724 29.06 -37.80 -5.54
CA LEU A 724 28.62 -37.44 -6.88
C LEU A 724 29.80 -36.88 -7.67
N THR A 725 29.91 -37.26 -8.94
CA THR A 725 31.00 -36.85 -9.83
C THR A 725 30.65 -35.60 -10.63
N ASP A 726 29.43 -35.49 -11.12
CA ASP A 726 28.94 -34.36 -11.92
C ASP A 726 27.46 -34.02 -11.66
N SER A 727 26.99 -32.93 -12.27
CA SER A 727 25.60 -32.46 -12.17
C SER A 727 24.59 -33.39 -12.84
N ALA A 728 25.00 -34.24 -13.80
CA ALA A 728 24.10 -35.16 -14.49
C ALA A 728 23.79 -36.38 -13.62
N GLU A 729 24.80 -36.91 -12.93
CA GLU A 729 24.68 -37.94 -11.91
C GLU A 729 23.81 -37.46 -10.74
N ALA A 730 23.98 -36.21 -10.32
CA ALA A 730 23.10 -35.57 -9.33
C ALA A 730 21.63 -35.58 -9.78
N CYS A 731 21.33 -35.21 -11.03
CA CYS A 731 19.96 -35.25 -11.56
C CYS A 731 19.38 -36.66 -11.59
N HIS A 732 20.18 -37.65 -12.01
CA HIS A 732 19.75 -39.04 -12.03
C HIS A 732 19.47 -39.56 -10.61
N PHE A 733 20.32 -39.17 -9.65
CA PHE A 733 20.12 -39.47 -8.24
C PHE A 733 18.79 -38.90 -7.72
N PHE A 734 18.50 -37.61 -7.94
CA PHE A 734 17.23 -37.02 -7.52
C PHE A 734 16.01 -37.67 -8.19
N ARG A 735 16.12 -38.13 -9.44
CA ARG A 735 15.05 -38.90 -10.11
C ARG A 735 14.85 -40.29 -9.49
N SER A 736 15.92 -40.94 -9.01
CA SER A 736 15.82 -42.28 -8.41
C SER A 736 15.04 -42.31 -7.09
N ILE A 737 14.98 -41.18 -6.38
CA ILE A 737 14.38 -41.06 -5.04
C ILE A 737 12.97 -40.44 -5.04
N GLU A 738 12.36 -40.23 -6.22
CA GLU A 738 11.06 -39.54 -6.43
C GLU A 738 9.90 -40.01 -5.54
N ASN A 739 9.96 -41.25 -5.01
CA ASN A 739 8.89 -41.84 -4.18
C ASN A 739 9.39 -42.42 -2.83
N GLU A 740 10.64 -42.14 -2.46
CA GLU A 740 11.23 -42.65 -1.22
C GLU A 740 10.82 -41.84 0.02
N PHE A 741 10.51 -40.56 -0.16
CA PHE A 741 10.18 -39.64 0.94
C PHE A 741 8.78 -39.05 0.78
N ASP A 742 8.17 -38.73 1.91
CA ASP A 742 6.91 -37.99 1.98
C ASP A 742 7.18 -36.47 2.13
N LEU A 743 8.31 -36.10 2.75
CA LEU A 743 8.82 -34.73 2.86
C LEU A 743 10.32 -34.68 2.55
N ILE A 744 10.73 -33.70 1.76
CA ILE A 744 12.14 -33.42 1.47
C ILE A 744 12.51 -32.04 2.04
N LEU A 745 13.59 -31.99 2.82
CA LEU A 745 14.19 -30.78 3.39
C LEU A 745 15.50 -30.45 2.66
N VAL A 746 15.62 -29.21 2.19
CA VAL A 746 16.83 -28.72 1.48
C VAL A 746 17.13 -27.29 1.90
N GLY A 747 18.41 -26.91 1.97
CA GLY A 747 18.78 -25.51 2.10
C GLY A 747 18.61 -24.75 0.79
N ARG A 748 18.32 -23.45 0.87
CA ARG A 748 18.18 -22.57 -0.30
C ARG A 748 19.54 -22.21 -0.91
N ARG A 749 20.47 -21.72 -0.09
CA ARG A 749 21.79 -21.27 -0.55
C ARG A 749 22.80 -22.37 -0.38
N THR A 750 23.24 -22.89 -1.51
CA THR A 750 24.25 -23.93 -1.58
C THR A 750 25.22 -23.56 -2.68
N GLU A 751 26.46 -23.28 -2.30
CA GLU A 751 27.57 -23.10 -3.24
C GLU A 751 28.38 -24.40 -3.24
N SER A 752 28.28 -25.16 -4.33
CA SER A 752 29.13 -26.34 -4.52
C SER A 752 29.45 -26.51 -6.01
N PRO A 753 30.68 -26.92 -6.35
CA PRO A 753 31.06 -27.27 -7.71
C PRO A 753 30.20 -28.38 -8.32
N LEU A 754 29.52 -29.21 -7.52
CA LEU A 754 28.57 -30.24 -7.98
C LEU A 754 27.40 -29.69 -8.81
N LEU A 755 27.04 -28.43 -8.57
CA LEU A 755 25.83 -27.83 -9.11
C LEU A 755 26.12 -26.75 -10.16
N LEU A 756 27.38 -26.60 -10.58
CA LEU A 756 27.81 -25.63 -11.62
C LEU A 756 27.09 -25.83 -12.96
N GLY A 757 26.84 -27.08 -13.38
CA GLY A 757 26.07 -27.35 -14.61
C GLY A 757 24.58 -27.05 -14.48
N LEU A 758 24.06 -26.98 -13.24
CA LEU A 758 22.65 -26.70 -12.94
C LEU A 758 22.38 -25.21 -12.73
N SER A 759 23.41 -24.38 -12.56
CA SER A 759 23.22 -22.94 -12.34
C SER A 759 22.71 -22.19 -13.56
N ASP A 760 22.95 -22.73 -14.76
CA ASP A 760 22.53 -22.13 -16.04
C ASP A 760 21.04 -22.37 -16.35
N TRP A 761 20.42 -23.35 -15.68
CA TRP A 761 19.02 -23.75 -15.87
C TRP A 761 18.21 -23.46 -14.60
N LYS A 762 17.85 -22.19 -14.40
CA LYS A 762 17.02 -21.75 -13.25
C LYS A 762 15.64 -21.28 -13.68
N GLU A 763 14.60 -22.02 -13.34
CA GLU A 763 13.20 -21.61 -13.52
C GLU A 763 12.75 -20.75 -12.32
N TYR A 764 13.07 -21.23 -11.10
CA TYR A 764 12.68 -20.61 -9.83
C TYR A 764 13.90 -20.36 -8.93
N PRO A 765 14.70 -19.29 -9.19
CA PRO A 765 15.88 -18.94 -8.41
C PRO A 765 15.61 -18.73 -6.90
N GLU A 766 14.36 -18.42 -6.51
CA GLU A 766 13.97 -18.31 -5.12
C GLU A 766 14.09 -19.61 -4.31
N LEU A 767 14.10 -20.79 -4.95
CA LEU A 767 14.17 -22.09 -4.28
C LEU A 767 15.59 -22.63 -4.08
N GLY A 768 16.60 -21.97 -4.68
CA GLY A 768 17.94 -22.56 -4.76
C GLY A 768 18.02 -23.70 -5.77
N LEU A 769 19.23 -24.20 -6.03
CA LEU A 769 19.50 -25.16 -7.12
C LEU A 769 18.76 -26.49 -6.95
N ILE A 770 18.84 -27.10 -5.76
CA ILE A 770 18.14 -28.37 -5.49
C ILE A 770 16.63 -28.14 -5.40
N GLY A 771 16.21 -27.08 -4.71
CA GLY A 771 14.78 -26.76 -4.58
C GLY A 771 14.10 -26.53 -5.92
N ASP A 772 14.79 -25.86 -6.86
CA ASP A 772 14.31 -25.63 -8.22
C ASP A 772 14.21 -26.94 -9.01
N LEU A 773 15.23 -27.81 -8.95
CA LEU A 773 15.20 -29.13 -9.58
C LEU A 773 14.02 -29.99 -9.08
N LEU A 774 13.79 -29.99 -7.76
CA LEU A 774 12.69 -30.75 -7.15
C LEU A 774 11.32 -30.12 -7.40
N ALA A 775 11.27 -28.81 -7.65
CA ALA A 775 10.05 -28.10 -8.02
C ALA A 775 9.77 -28.15 -9.53
N SER A 776 10.74 -28.45 -10.38
CA SER A 776 10.59 -28.48 -11.84
C SER A 776 9.56 -29.52 -12.31
N GLN A 777 8.94 -29.28 -13.46
CA GLN A 777 8.00 -30.22 -14.10
C GLN A 777 8.63 -31.60 -14.39
N ASP A 778 9.95 -31.65 -14.55
CA ASP A 778 10.69 -32.88 -14.84
C ASP A 778 10.68 -33.88 -13.68
N PHE A 779 10.55 -33.39 -12.45
CA PHE A 779 10.46 -34.23 -11.26
C PHE A 779 9.02 -34.69 -11.06
N LYS A 780 8.74 -35.99 -11.21
CA LYS A 780 7.37 -36.53 -11.18
C LYS A 780 6.92 -37.02 -9.80
N GLY A 781 7.78 -36.88 -8.79
CA GLY A 781 7.52 -37.29 -7.41
C GLY A 781 6.37 -36.52 -6.77
N LYS A 782 5.46 -37.24 -6.10
CA LYS A 782 4.37 -36.65 -5.29
C LYS A 782 4.83 -36.47 -3.84
N VAL A 783 5.69 -35.47 -3.64
CA VAL A 783 6.38 -35.21 -2.37
C VAL A 783 6.19 -33.76 -1.95
N SER A 784 6.10 -33.51 -0.65
CA SER A 784 6.18 -32.15 -0.12
C SER A 784 7.64 -31.74 0.00
N ILE A 785 7.98 -30.52 -0.41
CA ILE A 785 9.36 -30.01 -0.34
C ILE A 785 9.34 -28.76 0.55
N LEU A 786 10.25 -28.72 1.52
CA LEU A 786 10.48 -27.53 2.32
C LEU A 786 11.90 -27.03 2.08
N VAL A 787 12.00 -25.91 1.36
CA VAL A 787 13.25 -25.20 1.15
C VAL A 787 13.48 -24.26 2.33
N VAL A 788 14.58 -24.43 3.06
CA VAL A 788 14.88 -23.68 4.27
C VAL A 788 15.96 -22.65 4.00
N GLN A 789 15.76 -21.43 4.50
CA GLN A 789 16.76 -20.39 4.55
C GLN A 789 17.00 -19.98 6.01
N GLN A 790 18.25 -20.00 6.44
CA GLN A 790 18.65 -19.47 7.74
C GLN A 790 18.63 -17.93 7.72
N HIS A 791 18.21 -17.32 8.84
CA HIS A 791 18.25 -15.87 8.99
C HIS A 791 19.65 -15.29 8.70
N ILE A 792 19.69 -14.29 7.83
CA ILE A 792 20.92 -13.60 7.45
C ILE A 792 21.14 -12.47 8.45
N VAL A 793 22.10 -12.64 9.36
CA VAL A 793 22.67 -11.47 10.05
C VAL A 793 23.59 -10.82 9.05
N GLU A 794 23.10 -9.78 8.38
CA GLU A 794 23.95 -9.00 7.50
C GLU A 794 25.12 -8.41 8.29
N SER A 795 26.28 -8.99 8.05
CA SER A 795 27.58 -8.33 7.99
C SER A 795 27.62 -7.21 6.92
N ARG A 796 26.51 -6.50 6.64
CA ARG A 796 26.53 -5.27 5.82
C ARG A 796 27.37 -4.17 6.45
N ILE A 797 27.54 -4.18 7.78
CA ILE A 797 28.44 -3.25 8.46
C ILE A 797 29.92 -3.59 8.21
N ILE A 798 30.24 -4.86 7.92
CA ILE A 798 31.64 -5.30 7.76
C ILE A 798 32.08 -5.21 6.29
N LEU A 799 31.19 -5.42 5.33
CA LEU A 799 31.54 -5.30 3.91
C LEU A 799 31.71 -3.83 3.47
N ASP A 800 30.91 -2.88 3.97
CA ASP A 800 31.15 -1.45 3.73
C ASP A 800 32.37 -0.90 4.50
N GLN A 801 32.76 -1.52 5.63
CA GLN A 801 33.99 -1.14 6.34
C GLN A 801 35.24 -1.74 5.68
N ASN A 802 35.17 -2.96 5.15
CA ASN A 802 36.28 -3.58 4.44
C ASN A 802 36.45 -3.02 3.02
N SER A 803 35.38 -2.65 2.31
CA SER A 803 35.51 -1.98 1.01
C SER A 803 36.12 -0.58 1.14
N ASN A 804 35.75 0.17 2.19
CA ASN A 804 36.36 1.47 2.48
C ASN A 804 37.82 1.33 2.98
N GLN A 805 38.15 0.26 3.73
CA GLN A 805 39.54 -0.03 4.13
C GLN A 805 40.42 -0.54 2.98
N GLU A 806 39.90 -1.34 2.04
CA GLU A 806 40.63 -1.75 0.85
C GLU A 806 40.81 -0.58 -0.14
N GLU A 807 39.82 0.31 -0.30
CA GLU A 807 39.99 1.54 -1.09
C GLU A 807 40.98 2.52 -0.45
N ASP A 808 40.99 2.67 0.88
CA ASP A 808 41.96 3.51 1.60
C ASP A 808 43.39 2.93 1.56
N LEU A 809 43.55 1.60 1.61
CA LEU A 809 44.85 0.93 1.47
C LEU A 809 45.37 0.96 0.02
N LEU A 810 44.50 0.89 -0.99
CA LEU A 810 44.86 1.06 -2.39
C LEU A 810 45.19 2.53 -2.73
N HIS A 811 44.52 3.50 -2.10
CA HIS A 811 44.86 4.92 -2.22
C HIS A 811 46.16 5.30 -1.49
N GLN A 812 46.45 4.70 -0.33
CA GLN A 812 47.74 4.91 0.37
C GLN A 812 48.92 4.24 -0.36
N ASN A 813 48.73 3.05 -0.94
CA ASN A 813 49.80 2.38 -1.71
C ASN A 813 50.08 3.05 -3.06
N SER A 814 49.06 3.60 -3.72
CA SER A 814 49.25 4.38 -4.96
C SER A 814 49.90 5.74 -4.71
N THR A 815 49.53 6.45 -3.63
CA THR A 815 50.18 7.73 -3.28
C THR A 815 51.61 7.57 -2.74
N THR A 816 51.94 6.45 -2.08
CA THR A 816 53.33 6.15 -1.69
C THR A 816 54.20 5.63 -2.84
N ALA A 817 53.62 4.96 -3.84
CA ALA A 817 54.31 4.59 -5.08
C ALA A 817 54.64 5.83 -5.93
N ILE A 818 53.73 6.80 -6.03
CA ILE A 818 53.94 8.06 -6.78
C ILE A 818 54.97 8.97 -6.06
N ARG A 819 54.97 9.03 -4.72
CA ARG A 819 56.00 9.74 -3.94
C ARG A 819 57.39 9.08 -3.96
N ARG A 820 57.48 7.78 -4.28
CA ARG A 820 58.77 7.10 -4.47
C ARG A 820 59.33 7.28 -5.89
N SER A 821 58.49 7.53 -6.90
CA SER A 821 58.96 7.84 -8.26
C SER A 821 59.42 9.30 -8.44
N GLU A 822 58.94 10.24 -7.61
CA GLU A 822 59.37 11.66 -7.67
C GLU A 822 60.70 11.96 -6.96
N ASN A 823 61.32 10.98 -6.28
CA ASN A 823 62.63 11.14 -5.62
C ASN A 823 63.79 10.45 -6.38
N ILE A 824 63.59 10.04 -7.64
CA ILE A 824 64.62 9.42 -8.49
C ILE A 824 64.85 10.19 -9.81
N TRP A 825 64.27 11.38 -9.99
CA TRP A 825 64.64 12.30 -11.09
C TRP A 825 64.71 13.75 -10.63
#